data_AF-A0A6N4X183-F1
#
_entry.id   AF-A0A6N4X183-F1
#
_cell.length_a   1.000
_cell.length_b   1.000
_cell.length_c   1.000
_cell.angle_alpha   90.00
_cell.angle_beta   90.00
_cell.angle_gamma   90.00
#
_symmetry.space_group_name_H-M   'P 1'
#
loop_
_entity.id
_entity.type
_entity.pdbx_description
1 polymer ?
#
loop_
_entity_poly.entity_id
_entity_poly.type
_entity_poly.pdbx_seq_one_letter_code
_entity_poly.pdbx_strand_id
1 'polypeptide(L)'
;MKVAPYPNYVGYPIFWVVLLSNTIPFFAVAKNHKDKDLIMKINTPIILTLSLACAPCLMNAQSVLNNFNDETDLFIAQFDSLPDSDDIYAQAAVASLLAHPDFIDVNYLCVAGAYGAQTYNANWQYIDSRSLFALGFGQEALPSDTAEERTQARWVDAHGAIVSGHVNNVVQRSAERIANMDFASDVIVEKAKPILQAGGKVWVMEAGQSDLSADWIEKLIADGVTNTDTNVIIVQHSSWNQNQTAGKVYIYNDLKDDWAYVTSGANNTYHKIDDGNFAYVAGWNETPNYKDADTAFMDEATSNANPNATSKGIWALAEQIVLSSSYGGTNADGGVDFSDTVEAMWIFDLATDTAGLTTVRDFWDAYVVNTPVEVSLSDVRDEVDGVVVIEAENTMSAFGNWISTDEALNNAYTGEGYLEFNGNGAITGPADSPLEYEFRINDPGLYLLDLRCARETLVIGGEERTDVANDCYVRVEGDYDAGTGASHAPLEVLQSDTKFFGGDDNSFIWISGGRLDSHDYGRKAAIYDFKAGETYTLVVSGRSKFYKLDRILFRKTSVESTTAQDLSLSETFLAATDPPADDGNLVAHWSMDEGAGDVVSDITGNGYDATLSGGTWNRIGANGSALAFESESGGVQLPASAFSSLDQEVTLSMWVNGVNSQPLQDSVFGAGGVDGRIFNIHLPWSNSAVIWDAGNLEGTYDRTSKVADASLYKDGWNHWVFTKNAGTGVMNIYVNGGLFHTVSGKSLSMTGITNATFGKGYTGSMDEVMLFNEELSADAVAALYAEQPDPYAVWLSHHSNQMSDTDFDSDLDGDGLENGLEFLLNTDPTKGTGGNMPTVAVVDEGSVVFSFERTVASTANTTQIFEYSPDLLKWSQLQMTGDVAVQISTGPVVDGMEPITVTIPESEAVDQRLFGRIRVLKN
;
A
#
# COMPACT_ATOMS: atom_id res chain seq x y z
N MET A 1 -38.77 -36.06 -32.95
CA MET A 1 -38.53 -37.48 -33.28
C MET A 1 -38.32 -38.21 -31.95
N LYS A 2 -39.01 -39.34 -31.75
CA LYS A 2 -38.92 -40.35 -30.68
C LYS A 2 -37.92 -40.15 -29.53
N VAL A 3 -38.45 -40.15 -28.30
CA VAL A 3 -37.77 -40.66 -27.09
C VAL A 3 -38.10 -42.15 -26.93
N ALA A 4 -37.11 -42.97 -26.55
CA ALA A 4 -37.18 -44.23 -25.78
C ALA A 4 -35.88 -45.07 -25.98
N PRO A 5 -35.50 -46.02 -25.08
CA PRO A 5 -35.95 -46.31 -23.69
C PRO A 5 -34.86 -46.75 -22.65
N TYR A 6 -35.14 -46.58 -21.33
CA TYR A 6 -34.99 -47.49 -20.13
C TYR A 6 -33.69 -48.33 -19.87
N PRO A 7 -33.40 -48.89 -18.65
CA PRO A 7 -34.32 -49.28 -17.55
C PRO A 7 -33.92 -49.18 -16.04
N ASN A 8 -34.94 -48.99 -15.19
CA ASN A 8 -35.38 -49.68 -13.93
C ASN A 8 -34.40 -49.92 -12.73
N TYR A 9 -34.77 -50.03 -11.42
CA TYR A 9 -35.94 -50.52 -10.64
C TYR A 9 -35.88 -49.93 -9.18
N VAL A 10 -36.94 -49.34 -8.57
CA VAL A 10 -37.89 -49.85 -7.50
C VAL A 10 -37.33 -49.93 -6.05
N GLY A 11 -37.99 -49.50 -4.95
CA GLY A 11 -39.31 -48.88 -4.70
C GLY A 11 -39.74 -48.77 -3.20
N TYR A 12 -40.95 -48.22 -2.98
CA TYR A 12 -41.90 -48.26 -1.82
C TYR A 12 -41.73 -47.29 -0.61
N PRO A 13 -42.79 -46.97 0.18
CA PRO A 13 -44.06 -46.30 -0.17
C PRO A 13 -44.47 -45.14 0.80
N ILE A 14 -45.45 -44.34 0.40
CA ILE A 14 -46.08 -43.24 1.16
C ILE A 14 -47.26 -43.74 2.03
N PHE A 15 -47.45 -43.21 3.25
CA PHE A 15 -48.78 -42.97 3.85
C PHE A 15 -48.77 -41.78 4.85
N TRP A 16 -49.82 -40.96 4.75
CA TRP A 16 -50.14 -39.69 5.43
C TRP A 16 -50.60 -39.84 6.89
N VAL A 17 -50.48 -38.78 7.74
CA VAL A 17 -51.57 -38.13 8.53
C VAL A 17 -51.16 -36.74 9.08
N VAL A 18 -51.84 -35.70 8.60
CA VAL A 18 -52.46 -34.49 9.22
C VAL A 18 -52.02 -34.03 10.63
N LEU A 19 -51.72 -32.72 10.77
CA LEU A 19 -52.27 -31.87 11.85
C LEU A 19 -52.37 -30.39 11.44
N LEU A 20 -53.48 -29.79 11.91
CA LEU A 20 -54.05 -28.50 11.55
C LEU A 20 -53.41 -27.31 12.29
N SER A 21 -53.50 -26.17 11.59
CA SER A 21 -53.24 -24.77 11.93
C SER A 21 -53.77 -24.24 13.28
N ASN A 22 -53.11 -23.19 13.78
CA ASN A 22 -53.78 -22.00 14.34
C ASN A 22 -52.98 -20.71 14.04
N THR A 23 -53.67 -19.81 13.31
CA THR A 23 -53.43 -18.40 12.92
C THR A 23 -53.28 -17.44 14.13
N ILE A 24 -52.82 -16.16 14.08
CA ILE A 24 -53.15 -14.97 13.24
C ILE A 24 -52.10 -13.81 13.48
N PRO A 25 -52.19 -12.55 12.96
CA PRO A 25 -51.23 -11.93 12.02
C PRO A 25 -50.52 -10.64 12.53
N PHE A 26 -49.59 -10.06 11.76
CA PHE A 26 -49.07 -8.70 12.01
C PHE A 26 -49.53 -7.68 10.95
N PHE A 27 -49.96 -6.52 11.44
CA PHE A 27 -50.39 -5.33 10.69
C PHE A 27 -49.21 -4.37 10.49
N ALA A 28 -49.19 -3.72 9.33
CA ALA A 28 -48.29 -2.62 8.98
C ALA A 28 -48.60 -1.31 9.75
N VAL A 29 -47.56 -0.53 10.08
CA VAL A 29 -47.66 0.93 10.32
C VAL A 29 -46.39 1.61 9.83
N ALA A 30 -46.57 2.64 9.00
CA ALA A 30 -45.54 3.58 8.55
C ALA A 30 -45.56 4.88 9.37
N LYS A 31 -44.42 5.61 9.30
CA LYS A 31 -44.20 7.06 9.43
C LYS A 31 -43.87 7.73 10.78
N ASN A 32 -42.72 8.44 10.73
CA ASN A 32 -42.43 9.82 11.18
C ASN A 32 -41.96 10.14 12.63
N HIS A 33 -40.76 10.74 12.66
CA HIS A 33 -40.27 11.93 13.42
C HIS A 33 -40.19 11.99 14.96
N LYS A 34 -38.96 12.31 15.40
CA LYS A 34 -38.50 13.23 16.49
C LYS A 34 -38.57 12.80 17.98
N ASP A 35 -37.46 13.19 18.64
CA ASP A 35 -37.22 13.52 20.05
C ASP A 35 -36.75 12.44 21.06
N LYS A 36 -35.43 12.53 21.37
CA LYS A 36 -34.73 12.69 22.67
C LYS A 36 -35.14 11.93 23.95
N ASP A 37 -34.08 11.39 24.58
CA ASP A 37 -33.83 11.09 26.01
C ASP A 37 -34.68 10.04 26.75
N LEU A 38 -34.04 8.95 27.21
CA LEU A 38 -34.06 8.57 28.63
C LEU A 38 -33.00 7.52 29.00
N ILE A 39 -32.07 7.92 29.88
CA ILE A 39 -31.16 7.05 30.66
C ILE A 39 -31.92 6.42 31.83
N MET A 40 -31.75 5.12 32.10
CA MET A 40 -31.81 4.62 33.49
C MET A 40 -31.02 3.33 33.75
N LYS A 41 -30.05 3.45 34.65
CA LYS A 41 -29.21 2.42 35.30
C LYS A 41 -30.03 1.39 36.09
N ILE A 42 -29.51 0.17 36.26
CA ILE A 42 -29.40 -0.55 37.55
C ILE A 42 -28.35 -1.69 37.44
N ASN A 43 -27.62 -1.88 38.53
CA ASN A 43 -26.38 -2.65 38.68
C ASN A 43 -26.59 -3.85 39.66
N THR A 44 -26.08 -5.04 39.28
CA THR A 44 -25.42 -6.11 40.12
C THR A 44 -26.25 -7.11 41.01
N PRO A 45 -25.68 -8.25 41.52
CA PRO A 45 -26.00 -9.63 41.06
C PRO A 45 -26.38 -10.65 42.17
N ILE A 46 -26.80 -11.89 41.84
CA ILE A 46 -26.86 -13.03 42.79
C ILE A 46 -26.41 -14.35 42.13
N ILE A 47 -25.39 -14.97 42.71
CA ILE A 47 -24.91 -16.33 42.46
C ILE A 47 -25.73 -17.33 43.30
N LEU A 48 -26.16 -18.45 42.70
CA LEU A 48 -26.48 -19.66 43.45
C LEU A 48 -26.09 -20.92 42.66
N THR A 49 -25.18 -21.69 43.22
CA THR A 49 -24.74 -23.02 42.77
C THR A 49 -25.71 -24.10 43.24
N LEU A 50 -26.06 -25.04 42.36
CA LEU A 50 -26.47 -26.39 42.76
C LEU A 50 -26.20 -27.39 41.62
N SER A 51 -25.39 -28.39 41.93
CA SER A 51 -25.10 -29.57 41.11
C SER A 51 -26.03 -30.73 41.50
N LEU A 52 -26.55 -31.47 40.52
CA LEU A 52 -26.33 -32.92 40.34
C LEU A 52 -27.09 -33.46 39.12
N ALA A 53 -26.47 -34.44 38.48
CA ALA A 53 -26.70 -34.95 37.14
C ALA A 53 -27.82 -36.00 37.00
N CYS A 54 -28.38 -36.10 35.79
CA CYS A 54 -28.76 -37.35 35.10
C CYS A 54 -29.09 -37.04 33.62
N ALA A 55 -28.21 -37.44 32.69
CA ALA A 55 -28.39 -37.40 31.23
C ALA A 55 -29.22 -38.62 30.74
N PRO A 56 -29.52 -38.83 29.42
CA PRO A 56 -29.22 -38.02 28.22
C PRO A 56 -30.43 -37.86 27.25
N CYS A 57 -30.19 -37.23 26.09
CA CYS A 57 -31.07 -37.12 24.91
C CYS A 57 -32.01 -35.90 24.86
N LEU A 58 -31.38 -34.73 24.79
CA LEU A 58 -31.83 -33.51 24.11
C LEU A 58 -30.57 -32.67 23.99
N MET A 59 -29.68 -33.05 23.07
CA MET A 59 -28.53 -32.21 22.73
C MET A 59 -29.04 -31.08 21.84
N ASN A 60 -28.70 -29.88 22.28
CA ASN A 60 -28.96 -28.57 21.72
C ASN A 60 -28.90 -28.53 20.19
N ALA A 61 -30.00 -28.13 19.54
CA ALA A 61 -29.88 -27.24 18.40
C ALA A 61 -29.73 -25.83 19.00
N GLN A 62 -28.51 -25.46 19.33
CA GLN A 62 -28.18 -24.06 19.58
C GLN A 62 -28.16 -23.44 18.19
N SER A 63 -29.16 -22.63 17.84
CA SER A 63 -29.09 -21.83 16.61
C SER A 63 -27.86 -20.95 16.75
N VAL A 64 -26.85 -21.17 15.90
CA VAL A 64 -25.79 -20.18 15.70
C VAL A 64 -26.51 -18.96 15.15
N LEU A 65 -26.62 -17.91 15.96
CA LEU A 65 -27.04 -16.60 15.48
C LEU A 65 -25.84 -16.05 14.70
N ASN A 66 -26.06 -15.56 13.48
CA ASN A 66 -25.03 -14.90 12.68
C ASN A 66 -24.62 -13.63 13.42
N ASN A 67 -23.43 -13.65 14.00
CA ASN A 67 -22.97 -12.63 14.91
C ASN A 67 -21.45 -12.45 14.82
N PHE A 68 -20.96 -12.31 13.59
CA PHE A 68 -19.56 -12.00 13.34
C PHE A 68 -19.16 -10.76 14.17
N ASN A 69 -18.02 -10.86 14.87
CA ASN A 69 -17.47 -9.77 15.66
C ASN A 69 -16.14 -9.32 15.04
N ASP A 70 -16.14 -8.14 14.42
CA ASP A 70 -14.97 -7.53 13.76
C ASP A 70 -13.75 -7.39 14.69
N GLU A 71 -13.96 -7.12 15.98
CA GLU A 71 -12.85 -6.97 16.94
C GLU A 71 -12.16 -8.29 17.30
N THR A 72 -12.87 -9.43 17.24
CA THR A 72 -12.40 -10.69 17.84
C THR A 72 -12.39 -11.90 16.93
N ASP A 73 -13.12 -11.85 15.82
CA ASP A 73 -13.30 -12.99 14.94
C ASP A 73 -12.42 -12.85 13.69
N LEU A 74 -12.18 -13.98 13.03
CA LEU A 74 -11.47 -14.05 11.75
C LEU A 74 -12.43 -14.50 10.65
N PHE A 75 -12.46 -13.75 9.55
CA PHE A 75 -13.16 -14.12 8.33
C PHE A 75 -12.19 -14.80 7.35
N ILE A 76 -12.54 -15.98 6.84
CA ILE A 76 -11.76 -16.69 5.83
C ILE A 76 -12.62 -16.90 4.59
N ALA A 77 -12.22 -16.36 3.44
CA ALA A 77 -12.92 -16.57 2.17
C ALA A 77 -12.13 -17.52 1.28
N GLN A 78 -12.67 -18.71 1.02
CA GLN A 78 -12.02 -19.74 0.20
C GLN A 78 -12.71 -19.85 -1.16
N PHE A 79 -11.98 -19.51 -2.22
CA PHE A 79 -12.44 -19.55 -3.61
C PHE A 79 -11.78 -20.70 -4.38
N ASP A 80 -12.50 -21.33 -5.30
CA ASP A 80 -12.02 -22.53 -5.97
C ASP A 80 -11.35 -22.23 -7.32
N SER A 81 -11.96 -21.34 -8.11
CA SER A 81 -11.47 -20.78 -9.38
C SER A 81 -11.10 -21.83 -10.44
N LEU A 82 -11.61 -23.06 -10.34
CA LEU A 82 -11.27 -24.17 -11.23
C LEU A 82 -12.47 -24.68 -12.03
N PRO A 83 -12.43 -24.50 -13.36
CA PRO A 83 -12.77 -23.24 -14.01
C PRO A 83 -14.17 -22.78 -13.59
N ASP A 84 -14.22 -21.72 -12.82
CA ASP A 84 -15.50 -21.03 -12.60
C ASP A 84 -15.29 -19.53 -12.67
N SER A 85 -16.04 -18.87 -13.56
CA SER A 85 -15.92 -17.41 -13.74
C SER A 85 -16.79 -16.64 -12.75
N ASP A 86 -17.77 -17.30 -12.13
CA ASP A 86 -18.52 -16.79 -10.99
C ASP A 86 -17.63 -16.67 -9.74
N ASP A 87 -16.66 -17.57 -9.55
CA ASP A 87 -15.63 -17.45 -8.50
C ASP A 87 -14.82 -16.15 -8.63
N ILE A 88 -14.49 -15.74 -9.86
CA ILE A 88 -13.74 -14.51 -10.12
C ILE A 88 -14.58 -13.27 -9.80
N TYR A 89 -15.87 -13.29 -10.14
CA TYR A 89 -16.79 -12.22 -9.77
C TYR A 89 -17.15 -12.25 -8.27
N ALA A 90 -17.15 -13.42 -7.62
CA ALA A 90 -17.29 -13.53 -6.19
C ALA A 90 -16.06 -12.97 -5.45
N GLN A 91 -14.85 -13.16 -5.97
CA GLN A 91 -13.64 -12.49 -5.50
C GLN A 91 -13.79 -10.96 -5.61
N ALA A 92 -14.24 -10.47 -6.77
CA ALA A 92 -14.47 -9.04 -6.99
C ALA A 92 -15.52 -8.45 -6.04
N ALA A 93 -16.61 -9.19 -5.81
CA ALA A 93 -17.68 -8.82 -4.88
C ALA A 93 -17.18 -8.78 -3.43
N VAL A 94 -16.48 -9.82 -2.95
CA VAL A 94 -15.92 -9.84 -1.59
C VAL A 94 -14.85 -8.75 -1.40
N ALA A 95 -14.00 -8.50 -2.41
CA ALA A 95 -13.04 -7.40 -2.36
C ALA A 95 -13.74 -6.03 -2.28
N SER A 96 -14.80 -5.83 -3.07
CA SER A 96 -15.60 -4.59 -3.02
C SER A 96 -16.29 -4.41 -1.66
N LEU A 97 -16.79 -5.50 -1.07
CA LEU A 97 -17.39 -5.51 0.27
C LEU A 97 -16.37 -5.15 1.35
N LEU A 98 -15.22 -5.83 1.37
CA LEU A 98 -14.17 -5.62 2.39
C LEU A 98 -13.45 -4.27 2.24
N ALA A 99 -13.45 -3.68 1.04
CA ALA A 99 -12.96 -2.32 0.82
C ALA A 99 -13.92 -1.23 1.33
N HIS A 100 -15.18 -1.58 1.64
CA HIS A 100 -16.13 -0.61 2.16
C HIS A 100 -15.77 -0.23 3.62
N PRO A 101 -15.89 1.05 4.03
CA PRO A 101 -15.48 1.52 5.37
C PRO A 101 -16.08 0.73 6.54
N ASP A 102 -17.31 0.23 6.39
CA ASP A 102 -17.97 -0.60 7.41
C ASP A 102 -17.24 -1.93 7.69
N PHE A 103 -16.29 -2.34 6.85
CA PHE A 103 -15.56 -3.61 6.95
C PHE A 103 -14.05 -3.43 7.08
N ILE A 104 -13.54 -2.20 7.24
CA ILE A 104 -12.09 -1.92 7.27
C ILE A 104 -11.38 -2.61 8.45
N ASP A 105 -12.09 -2.76 9.57
CA ASP A 105 -11.58 -3.40 10.79
C ASP A 105 -11.74 -4.92 10.78
N VAL A 106 -12.38 -5.49 9.74
CA VAL A 106 -12.54 -6.95 9.64
C VAL A 106 -11.19 -7.61 9.49
N ASN A 107 -10.85 -8.47 10.45
CA ASN A 107 -9.70 -9.36 10.31
C ASN A 107 -10.05 -10.49 9.34
N TYR A 108 -9.33 -10.58 8.21
CA TYR A 108 -9.59 -11.59 7.19
C TYR A 108 -8.34 -12.22 6.57
N LEU A 109 -8.54 -13.40 5.97
CA LEU A 109 -7.61 -14.06 5.05
C LEU A 109 -8.40 -14.67 3.88
N CYS A 110 -8.03 -14.35 2.64
CA CYS A 110 -8.60 -15.00 1.46
C CYS A 110 -7.74 -16.16 0.97
N VAL A 111 -8.33 -17.14 0.29
CA VAL A 111 -7.62 -18.31 -0.24
C VAL A 111 -8.03 -18.54 -1.68
N ALA A 112 -7.05 -18.60 -2.56
CA ALA A 112 -7.24 -18.97 -3.95
C ALA A 112 -7.02 -20.49 -4.14
N GLY A 113 -7.75 -21.12 -5.06
CA GLY A 113 -7.51 -22.53 -5.42
C GLY A 113 -7.99 -23.58 -4.41
N ALA A 114 -8.98 -23.26 -3.58
CA ALA A 114 -9.57 -24.16 -2.58
C ALA A 114 -10.54 -25.21 -3.17
N TYR A 115 -10.15 -25.87 -4.27
CA TYR A 115 -10.93 -26.92 -4.92
C TYR A 115 -10.63 -28.37 -4.45
N GLY A 116 -11.61 -29.25 -4.60
CA GLY A 116 -11.56 -30.68 -4.36
C GLY A 116 -11.48 -31.48 -5.67
N ALA A 117 -12.39 -32.44 -5.84
CA ALA A 117 -12.30 -33.50 -6.86
C ALA A 117 -12.81 -33.10 -8.24
N GLN A 118 -12.35 -32.00 -8.81
CA GLN A 118 -12.92 -31.43 -10.04
C GLN A 118 -12.35 -32.01 -11.37
N THR A 119 -12.04 -33.31 -11.40
CA THR A 119 -11.18 -33.92 -12.45
C THR A 119 -11.92 -34.51 -13.66
N TYR A 120 -13.16 -34.12 -13.93
CA TYR A 120 -13.98 -34.80 -14.95
C TYR A 120 -13.65 -34.36 -16.40
N ASN A 121 -12.96 -33.23 -16.60
CA ASN A 121 -12.70 -32.66 -17.91
C ASN A 121 -11.27 -32.12 -18.03
N ALA A 122 -10.49 -32.62 -18.98
CA ALA A 122 -9.11 -32.15 -19.20
C ALA A 122 -9.02 -30.71 -19.74
N ASN A 123 -10.15 -30.13 -20.15
CA ASN A 123 -10.24 -28.73 -20.58
C ASN A 123 -10.54 -27.76 -19.43
N TRP A 124 -10.74 -28.28 -18.21
CA TRP A 124 -10.99 -27.47 -17.02
C TRP A 124 -9.66 -26.99 -16.47
N GLN A 125 -9.42 -25.67 -16.56
CA GLN A 125 -8.19 -25.02 -16.16
C GLN A 125 -8.49 -24.05 -15.04
N TYR A 126 -7.59 -24.00 -14.07
CA TYR A 126 -7.64 -22.99 -13.03
C TYR A 126 -7.50 -21.61 -13.68
N ILE A 127 -8.33 -20.67 -13.25
CA ILE A 127 -8.23 -19.28 -13.66
C ILE A 127 -7.31 -18.59 -12.66
N ASP A 128 -6.10 -18.27 -13.10
CA ASP A 128 -5.16 -17.51 -12.28
C ASP A 128 -5.67 -16.08 -12.11
N SER A 129 -6.04 -15.75 -10.87
CA SER A 129 -6.53 -14.44 -10.47
C SER A 129 -5.64 -13.77 -9.42
N ARG A 130 -4.36 -14.16 -9.34
CA ARG A 130 -3.38 -13.57 -8.40
C ARG A 130 -3.31 -12.03 -8.48
N SER A 131 -3.46 -11.46 -9.68
CA SER A 131 -3.52 -9.99 -9.87
C SER A 131 -4.78 -9.37 -9.26
N LEU A 132 -5.93 -10.05 -9.31
CA LEU A 132 -7.16 -9.59 -8.68
C LEU A 132 -7.07 -9.69 -7.16
N PHE A 133 -6.46 -10.76 -6.63
CA PHE A 133 -6.21 -10.86 -5.19
C PHE A 133 -5.24 -9.78 -4.70
N ALA A 134 -4.18 -9.48 -5.46
CA ALA A 134 -3.25 -8.40 -5.14
C ALA A 134 -3.96 -7.04 -5.11
N LEU A 135 -4.82 -6.76 -6.10
CA LEU A 135 -5.58 -5.51 -6.16
C LEU A 135 -6.67 -5.40 -5.09
N GLY A 136 -7.39 -6.49 -4.81
CA GLY A 136 -8.58 -6.50 -3.96
C GLY A 136 -8.32 -6.77 -2.48
N PHE A 137 -7.22 -7.46 -2.15
CA PHE A 137 -6.92 -7.90 -0.78
C PHE A 137 -5.50 -7.55 -0.32
N GLY A 138 -4.55 -7.31 -1.23
CA GLY A 138 -3.17 -6.94 -0.89
C GLY A 138 -2.18 -8.11 -0.95
N GLN A 139 -1.31 -8.22 0.05
CA GLN A 139 -0.14 -9.11 0.01
C GLN A 139 -0.49 -10.61 0.07
N GLU A 140 0.16 -11.41 -0.77
CA GLU A 140 0.14 -12.88 -0.76
C GLU A 140 1.07 -13.44 0.32
N ALA A 141 0.67 -14.53 0.99
CA ALA A 141 1.60 -15.34 1.79
C ALA A 141 2.37 -16.30 0.88
N LEU A 142 3.70 -16.24 0.91
CA LEU A 142 4.60 -17.07 0.11
C LEU A 142 5.37 -18.08 0.98
N PRO A 143 5.77 -19.25 0.45
CA PRO A 143 6.57 -20.23 1.18
C PRO A 143 7.92 -19.72 1.69
N SER A 144 8.44 -18.66 1.07
CA SER A 144 9.66 -17.95 1.47
C SER A 144 9.48 -17.06 2.70
N ASP A 145 8.24 -16.69 3.01
CA ASP A 145 7.95 -15.71 4.04
C ASP A 145 8.28 -16.25 5.44
N THR A 146 8.71 -15.35 6.31
CA THR A 146 8.76 -15.56 7.75
C THR A 146 7.35 -15.63 8.33
N ALA A 147 7.22 -16.19 9.53
CA ALA A 147 5.95 -16.20 10.24
C ALA A 147 5.40 -14.79 10.51
N GLU A 148 6.28 -13.78 10.61
CA GLU A 148 5.90 -12.38 10.82
C GLU A 148 5.32 -11.76 9.54
N GLU A 149 5.97 -11.94 8.38
CA GLU A 149 5.46 -11.50 7.07
C GLU A 149 4.11 -12.14 6.75
N ARG A 150 3.93 -13.44 7.06
CA ARG A 150 2.64 -14.12 6.90
C ARG A 150 1.53 -13.56 7.80
N THR A 151 1.85 -12.85 8.88
CA THR A 151 0.82 -12.16 9.66
C THR A 151 0.21 -10.97 8.91
N GLN A 152 0.99 -10.33 8.02
CA GLN A 152 0.57 -9.18 7.22
C GLN A 152 -0.14 -9.59 5.93
N ALA A 153 0.17 -10.79 5.41
CA ALA A 153 -0.50 -11.34 4.24
C ALA A 153 -2.02 -11.38 4.42
N ARG A 154 -2.73 -11.02 3.36
CA ARG A 154 -4.20 -10.95 3.30
C ARG A 154 -4.81 -12.07 2.47
N TRP A 155 -3.98 -12.83 1.75
CA TRP A 155 -4.43 -14.02 1.06
C TRP A 155 -3.30 -15.05 0.84
N VAL A 156 -3.65 -16.28 0.47
CA VAL A 156 -2.71 -17.36 0.17
C VAL A 156 -3.20 -18.22 -0.99
N ASP A 157 -2.27 -18.72 -1.81
CA ASP A 157 -2.58 -19.62 -2.92
C ASP A 157 -2.48 -21.10 -2.52
N ALA A 158 -3.60 -21.82 -2.62
CA ALA A 158 -3.66 -23.27 -2.42
C ALA A 158 -3.67 -24.05 -3.76
N HIS A 159 -3.61 -23.37 -4.91
CA HIS A 159 -3.63 -23.98 -6.24
C HIS A 159 -2.49 -24.97 -6.45
N GLY A 160 -2.73 -26.04 -7.22
CA GLY A 160 -1.67 -26.93 -7.72
C GLY A 160 -2.23 -28.01 -8.63
N ALA A 161 -1.52 -28.38 -9.69
CA ALA A 161 -2.05 -29.25 -10.74
C ALA A 161 -2.55 -30.60 -10.18
N ILE A 162 -3.76 -31.06 -10.55
CA ILE A 162 -4.18 -32.43 -10.26
C ILE A 162 -3.68 -33.35 -11.38
N VAL A 163 -2.94 -34.42 -11.05
CA VAL A 163 -2.57 -35.43 -12.06
C VAL A 163 -3.81 -36.23 -12.41
N SER A 164 -4.38 -35.98 -13.59
CA SER A 164 -5.57 -36.69 -14.06
C SER A 164 -5.30 -38.20 -14.13
N GLY A 165 -6.09 -38.96 -13.38
CA GLY A 165 -6.16 -40.40 -13.52
C GLY A 165 -7.35 -40.92 -12.74
N HIS A 166 -8.55 -40.83 -13.31
CA HIS A 166 -9.70 -41.65 -12.88
C HIS A 166 -9.34 -43.13 -13.13
N VAL A 167 -8.52 -43.71 -12.26
CA VAL A 167 -8.24 -45.14 -12.26
C VAL A 167 -9.05 -45.72 -11.12
N ASN A 168 -10.24 -46.24 -11.43
CA ASN A 168 -11.18 -46.88 -10.48
C ASN A 168 -11.79 -45.96 -9.40
N ASN A 169 -12.29 -44.76 -9.75
CA ASN A 169 -12.90 -43.78 -8.83
C ASN A 169 -11.96 -43.24 -7.72
N VAL A 170 -10.64 -43.35 -7.90
CA VAL A 170 -9.64 -42.77 -7.00
C VAL A 170 -9.03 -41.53 -7.65
N VAL A 171 -9.12 -40.38 -6.97
CA VAL A 171 -8.46 -39.12 -7.38
C VAL A 171 -7.06 -39.05 -6.75
N GLN A 172 -6.05 -38.64 -7.52
CA GLN A 172 -4.67 -38.47 -7.02
C GLN A 172 -4.27 -36.99 -7.08
N ARG A 173 -3.98 -36.40 -5.92
CA ARG A 173 -3.36 -35.07 -5.83
C ARG A 173 -1.88 -35.18 -6.28
N SER A 174 -1.37 -34.19 -7.01
CA SER A 174 0.06 -34.13 -7.32
C SER A 174 0.87 -33.81 -6.06
N ALA A 175 2.18 -34.05 -6.08
CA ALA A 175 3.05 -33.64 -4.98
C ALA A 175 3.03 -32.10 -4.78
N GLU A 176 2.95 -31.36 -5.87
CA GLU A 176 2.83 -29.89 -5.89
C GLU A 176 1.52 -29.43 -5.22
N ARG A 177 0.38 -30.04 -5.58
CA ARG A 177 -0.92 -29.75 -4.94
C ARG A 177 -0.89 -30.03 -3.44
N ILE A 178 -0.28 -31.14 -3.03
CA ILE A 178 -0.15 -31.48 -1.60
C ILE A 178 0.70 -30.42 -0.89
N ALA A 179 1.84 -30.00 -1.46
CA ALA A 179 2.70 -28.98 -0.87
C ALA A 179 1.99 -27.63 -0.73
N ASN A 180 1.25 -27.19 -1.76
CA ASN A 180 0.58 -25.89 -1.73
C ASN A 180 -0.61 -25.89 -0.77
N MET A 181 -1.39 -26.98 -0.69
CA MET A 181 -2.44 -27.12 0.33
C MET A 181 -1.87 -27.19 1.76
N ASP A 182 -0.74 -27.87 1.95
CA ASP A 182 -0.08 -27.99 3.25
C ASP A 182 0.41 -26.61 3.73
N PHE A 183 1.05 -25.85 2.84
CA PHE A 183 1.49 -24.48 3.10
C PHE A 183 0.31 -23.54 3.39
N ALA A 184 -0.72 -23.53 2.54
CA ALA A 184 -1.92 -22.72 2.78
C ALA A 184 -2.59 -23.08 4.12
N SER A 185 -2.60 -24.36 4.48
CA SER A 185 -3.11 -24.80 5.79
C SER A 185 -2.27 -24.26 6.95
N ASP A 186 -0.95 -24.17 6.82
CA ASP A 186 -0.08 -23.58 7.84
C ASP A 186 -0.35 -22.09 8.01
N VAL A 187 -0.51 -21.34 6.91
CA VAL A 187 -0.86 -19.91 6.95
C VAL A 187 -2.20 -19.69 7.66
N ILE A 188 -3.20 -20.52 7.34
CA ILE A 188 -4.52 -20.46 8.00
C ILE A 188 -4.39 -20.77 9.50
N VAL A 189 -3.63 -21.82 9.87
CA VAL A 189 -3.39 -22.18 11.27
C VAL A 189 -2.74 -21.03 12.04
N GLU A 190 -1.74 -20.36 11.45
CA GLU A 190 -1.03 -19.24 12.05
C GLU A 190 -1.96 -18.07 12.39
N LYS A 191 -2.95 -17.77 11.52
CA LYS A 191 -3.96 -16.72 11.79
C LYS A 191 -5.11 -17.20 12.69
N ALA A 192 -5.60 -18.41 12.49
CA ALA A 192 -6.78 -18.95 13.20
C ALA A 192 -6.48 -19.32 14.65
N LYS A 193 -5.31 -19.91 14.92
CA LYS A 193 -4.92 -20.40 16.26
C LYS A 193 -4.97 -19.32 17.35
N PRO A 194 -4.35 -18.13 17.20
CA PRO A 194 -4.40 -17.10 18.25
C PRO A 194 -5.83 -16.61 18.51
N ILE A 195 -6.65 -16.48 17.46
CA ILE A 195 -8.06 -16.07 17.56
C ILE A 195 -8.86 -17.09 18.38
N LEU A 196 -8.74 -18.37 18.04
CA LEU A 196 -9.43 -19.45 18.75
C LEU A 196 -8.94 -19.57 20.20
N GLN A 197 -7.64 -19.38 20.46
CA GLN A 197 -7.07 -19.39 21.81
C GLN A 197 -7.52 -18.19 22.66
N ALA A 198 -7.76 -17.04 22.04
CA ALA A 198 -8.37 -15.87 22.68
C ALA A 198 -9.88 -16.03 22.92
N GLY A 199 -10.50 -17.07 22.36
CA GLY A 199 -11.93 -17.36 22.48
C GLY A 199 -12.79 -16.75 21.38
N GLY A 200 -12.18 -16.08 20.38
CA GLY A 200 -12.83 -15.63 19.16
C GLY A 200 -13.23 -16.79 18.24
N LYS A 201 -13.95 -16.47 17.17
CA LYS A 201 -14.41 -17.43 16.17
C LYS A 201 -13.68 -17.27 14.84
N VAL A 202 -13.64 -18.34 14.07
CA VAL A 202 -13.16 -18.37 12.68
C VAL A 202 -14.33 -18.74 11.80
N TRP A 203 -14.76 -17.81 10.96
CA TRP A 203 -15.88 -17.96 10.03
C TRP A 203 -15.35 -18.18 8.63
N VAL A 204 -15.79 -19.27 8.00
CA VAL A 204 -15.30 -19.67 6.67
C VAL A 204 -16.43 -19.51 5.67
N MET A 205 -16.24 -18.59 4.72
CA MET A 205 -16.94 -18.58 3.44
C MET A 205 -16.33 -19.68 2.57
N GLU A 206 -17.03 -20.79 2.42
CA GLU A 206 -16.58 -21.96 1.69
C GLU A 206 -17.16 -21.96 0.26
N ALA A 207 -16.78 -20.96 -0.54
CA ALA A 207 -17.16 -20.91 -1.96
C ALA A 207 -16.50 -22.03 -2.78
N GLY A 208 -15.44 -22.67 -2.25
CA GLY A 208 -14.88 -23.90 -2.79
C GLY A 208 -15.31 -25.17 -2.07
N GLN A 209 -14.36 -26.09 -1.88
CA GLN A 209 -14.59 -27.39 -1.28
C GLN A 209 -13.77 -27.61 -0.02
N SER A 210 -14.39 -28.27 0.97
CA SER A 210 -13.86 -28.39 2.33
C SER A 210 -12.66 -29.32 2.53
N ASP A 211 -11.96 -29.71 1.46
CA ASP A 211 -10.72 -30.48 1.51
C ASP A 211 -9.65 -29.68 2.28
N LEU A 212 -9.43 -28.41 1.91
CA LEU A 212 -8.48 -27.53 2.60
C LEU A 212 -8.94 -27.26 4.04
N SER A 213 -10.23 -27.02 4.24
CA SER A 213 -10.81 -26.83 5.58
C SER A 213 -10.59 -28.01 6.52
N ALA A 214 -10.72 -29.24 6.03
CA ALA A 214 -10.40 -30.42 6.83
C ALA A 214 -8.92 -30.46 7.25
N ASP A 215 -8.01 -30.15 6.33
CA ASP A 215 -6.56 -30.22 6.56
C ASP A 215 -6.09 -29.22 7.64
N TRP A 216 -6.48 -27.94 7.58
CA TRP A 216 -6.03 -26.96 8.59
C TRP A 216 -6.75 -27.12 9.94
N ILE A 217 -8.00 -27.61 9.96
CA ILE A 217 -8.69 -27.94 11.23
C ILE A 217 -7.99 -29.12 11.92
N GLU A 218 -7.59 -30.14 11.15
CA GLU A 218 -6.81 -31.27 11.67
C GLU A 218 -5.50 -30.79 12.31
N LYS A 219 -4.79 -29.86 11.65
CA LYS A 219 -3.58 -29.23 12.20
C LYS A 219 -3.86 -28.47 13.51
N LEU A 220 -4.91 -27.66 13.58
CA LEU A 220 -5.28 -26.93 14.81
C LEU A 220 -5.55 -27.87 15.99
N ILE A 221 -6.30 -28.95 15.77
CA ILE A 221 -6.61 -29.94 16.80
C ILE A 221 -5.33 -30.67 17.24
N ALA A 222 -4.47 -31.05 16.29
CA ALA A 222 -3.17 -31.64 16.58
C ALA A 222 -2.27 -30.70 17.42
N ASP A 223 -2.36 -29.40 17.17
CA ASP A 223 -1.69 -28.33 17.90
C ASP A 223 -2.31 -27.98 19.26
N GLY A 224 -3.36 -28.71 19.66
CA GLY A 224 -3.99 -28.60 20.98
C GLY A 224 -5.04 -27.50 21.10
N VAL A 225 -5.57 -26.96 19.99
CA VAL A 225 -6.75 -26.09 20.02
C VAL A 225 -7.98 -26.95 20.33
N THR A 226 -8.77 -26.56 21.33
CA THR A 226 -9.81 -27.44 21.93
C THR A 226 -11.25 -27.01 21.67
N ASN A 227 -11.45 -25.83 21.09
CA ASN A 227 -12.74 -25.22 20.82
C ASN A 227 -13.06 -25.15 19.32
N THR A 228 -12.37 -25.92 18.47
CA THR A 228 -12.63 -25.91 17.02
C THR A 228 -14.06 -26.33 16.71
N ASP A 229 -14.61 -27.32 17.45
CA ASP A 229 -15.97 -27.84 17.32
C ASP A 229 -17.07 -26.78 17.39
N THR A 230 -16.81 -25.69 18.10
CA THR A 230 -17.77 -24.61 18.40
C THR A 230 -17.39 -23.27 17.79
N ASN A 231 -16.09 -22.99 17.66
CA ASN A 231 -15.60 -21.68 17.21
C ASN A 231 -15.04 -21.68 15.78
N VAL A 232 -14.88 -22.82 15.12
CA VAL A 232 -14.68 -22.88 13.66
C VAL A 232 -16.02 -23.15 12.99
N ILE A 233 -16.46 -22.20 12.16
CA ILE A 233 -17.80 -22.18 11.57
C ILE A 233 -17.66 -22.15 10.06
N ILE A 234 -17.95 -23.28 9.42
CA ILE A 234 -17.92 -23.41 7.96
C ILE A 234 -19.31 -23.14 7.40
N VAL A 235 -19.43 -22.19 6.47
CA VAL A 235 -20.68 -21.87 5.77
C VAL A 235 -20.53 -22.28 4.31
N GLN A 236 -21.46 -23.06 3.78
CA GLN A 236 -21.39 -23.63 2.42
C GLN A 236 -22.76 -23.57 1.72
N HIS A 237 -22.85 -22.97 0.54
CA HIS A 237 -24.09 -22.75 -0.21
C HIS A 237 -24.34 -23.78 -1.33
N SER A 238 -23.31 -24.41 -1.89
CA SER A 238 -23.44 -25.29 -3.06
C SER A 238 -23.52 -26.78 -2.70
N SER A 239 -24.51 -27.50 -3.22
CA SER A 239 -24.57 -28.97 -3.09
C SER A 239 -23.55 -29.66 -4.00
N TRP A 240 -23.15 -28.97 -5.08
CA TRP A 240 -22.15 -29.47 -6.01
C TRP A 240 -20.76 -29.44 -5.38
N ASN A 241 -20.38 -28.34 -4.74
CA ASN A 241 -19.12 -28.21 -3.99
C ASN A 241 -18.97 -29.32 -2.96
N GLN A 242 -20.02 -29.57 -2.17
CA GLN A 242 -20.01 -30.68 -1.23
C GLN A 242 -19.75 -32.04 -1.89
N ASN A 243 -20.28 -32.28 -3.09
CA ASN A 243 -20.07 -33.54 -3.82
C ASN A 243 -18.67 -33.68 -4.40
N GLN A 244 -17.98 -32.56 -4.64
CA GLN A 244 -16.57 -32.56 -5.04
C GLN A 244 -15.63 -32.67 -3.82
N THR A 245 -16.10 -32.50 -2.59
CA THR A 245 -15.30 -32.74 -1.37
C THR A 245 -14.88 -34.21 -1.23
N ALA A 246 -13.62 -34.46 -0.89
CA ALA A 246 -13.09 -35.80 -0.65
C ALA A 246 -13.94 -36.60 0.35
N GLY A 247 -14.27 -37.85 0.01
CA GLY A 247 -15.04 -38.76 0.87
C GLY A 247 -16.56 -38.75 0.65
N LYS A 248 -17.14 -37.72 0.01
CA LYS A 248 -18.60 -37.68 -0.24
C LYS A 248 -19.02 -38.55 -1.43
N VAL A 249 -18.51 -38.22 -2.62
CA VAL A 249 -18.77 -38.97 -3.87
C VAL A 249 -17.50 -39.63 -4.39
N TYR A 250 -16.36 -38.95 -4.27
CA TYR A 250 -15.06 -39.41 -4.74
C TYR A 250 -14.16 -39.84 -3.58
N ILE A 251 -13.34 -40.87 -3.82
CA ILE A 251 -12.37 -41.37 -2.84
C ILE A 251 -10.98 -40.91 -3.29
N TYR A 252 -10.18 -40.38 -2.39
CA TYR A 252 -8.78 -40.00 -2.68
C TYR A 252 -7.82 -41.14 -2.33
N ASN A 253 -6.61 -41.09 -2.92
CA ASN A 253 -5.57 -42.10 -2.67
C ASN A 253 -4.99 -42.05 -1.25
N ASP A 254 -5.12 -40.93 -0.56
CA ASP A 254 -4.80 -40.76 0.86
C ASP A 254 -5.83 -41.41 1.80
N LEU A 255 -6.97 -41.85 1.25
CA LEU A 255 -8.11 -42.43 1.97
C LEU A 255 -8.72 -41.48 3.03
N LYS A 256 -8.46 -40.18 2.95
CA LYS A 256 -9.14 -39.20 3.80
C LYS A 256 -10.62 -39.10 3.43
N ASP A 257 -11.46 -38.91 4.44
CA ASP A 257 -12.90 -38.64 4.31
C ASP A 257 -13.18 -37.25 4.89
N ASP A 258 -12.70 -36.23 4.17
CA ASP A 258 -12.77 -34.82 4.56
C ASP A 258 -14.23 -34.38 4.72
N TRP A 259 -15.14 -34.92 3.90
CA TRP A 259 -16.58 -34.71 4.03
C TRP A 259 -17.11 -35.16 5.38
N ALA A 260 -16.86 -36.42 5.78
CA ALA A 260 -17.30 -36.90 7.09
C ALA A 260 -16.60 -36.13 8.22
N TYR A 261 -15.34 -35.71 8.01
CA TYR A 261 -14.58 -34.94 8.97
C TYR A 261 -15.24 -33.60 9.31
N VAL A 262 -15.55 -32.79 8.29
CA VAL A 262 -16.11 -31.43 8.47
C VAL A 262 -17.60 -31.42 8.81
N THR A 263 -18.35 -32.47 8.47
CA THR A 263 -19.81 -32.54 8.72
C THR A 263 -20.20 -33.32 9.97
N SER A 264 -19.25 -33.94 10.66
CA SER A 264 -19.51 -34.73 11.88
C SER A 264 -20.07 -33.92 13.05
N GLY A 265 -19.78 -32.61 13.09
CA GLY A 265 -20.03 -31.74 14.25
C GLY A 265 -19.05 -31.96 15.42
N ALA A 266 -18.03 -32.81 15.25
CA ALA A 266 -17.05 -33.09 16.29
C ALA A 266 -15.77 -32.23 16.18
N ASN A 267 -15.48 -31.70 15.00
CA ASN A 267 -14.25 -30.96 14.71
C ASN A 267 -14.48 -29.47 14.46
N ASN A 268 -15.67 -29.12 13.96
CA ASN A 268 -16.13 -27.78 13.63
C ASN A 268 -17.65 -27.75 13.63
N THR A 269 -18.20 -26.54 13.52
CA THR A 269 -19.60 -26.34 13.16
C THR A 269 -19.72 -26.17 11.65
N TYR A 270 -20.67 -26.87 11.03
CA TYR A 270 -20.91 -26.84 9.58
C TYR A 270 -22.34 -26.38 9.30
N HIS A 271 -22.47 -25.29 8.56
CA HIS A 271 -23.73 -24.67 8.19
C HIS A 271 -23.95 -24.74 6.70
N LYS A 272 -24.99 -25.47 6.32
CA LYS A 272 -25.51 -25.48 4.95
C LYS A 272 -26.51 -24.32 4.81
N ILE A 273 -26.21 -23.39 3.92
CA ILE A 273 -27.17 -22.37 3.48
C ILE A 273 -27.72 -22.72 2.10
N ASP A 274 -28.79 -22.03 1.73
CA ASP A 274 -29.43 -22.16 0.44
C ASP A 274 -28.55 -21.56 -0.68
N ASP A 275 -28.70 -22.08 -1.89
CA ASP A 275 -27.76 -21.87 -2.97
C ASP A 275 -28.03 -20.52 -3.66
N GLY A 276 -27.00 -19.68 -3.74
CA GLY A 276 -27.07 -18.31 -4.27
C GLY A 276 -27.36 -18.23 -5.78
N ASN A 277 -27.31 -19.36 -6.49
CA ASN A 277 -27.65 -19.48 -7.91
C ASN A 277 -29.17 -19.45 -8.18
N PHE A 278 -30.00 -19.62 -7.15
CA PHE A 278 -31.45 -19.72 -7.30
C PHE A 278 -32.17 -18.49 -6.74
N ALA A 279 -33.28 -18.12 -7.38
CA ALA A 279 -34.14 -17.05 -6.90
C ALA A 279 -34.58 -17.28 -5.44
N TYR A 280 -34.57 -16.21 -4.64
CA TYR A 280 -35.13 -16.24 -3.28
C TYR A 280 -36.59 -16.71 -3.32
N VAL A 281 -36.90 -17.75 -2.56
CA VAL A 281 -38.24 -18.28 -2.37
C VAL A 281 -38.38 -18.67 -0.90
N ALA A 282 -39.11 -17.87 -0.13
CA ALA A 282 -39.35 -18.13 1.29
C ALA A 282 -39.80 -19.58 1.57
N GLY A 283 -39.05 -20.30 2.42
CA GLY A 283 -39.27 -21.71 2.76
C GLY A 283 -38.75 -22.73 1.74
N TRP A 284 -37.96 -22.30 0.74
CA TRP A 284 -37.28 -23.18 -0.22
C TRP A 284 -35.86 -22.72 -0.57
N ASN A 285 -35.65 -21.43 -0.83
CA ASN A 285 -34.34 -20.78 -1.01
C ASN A 285 -34.35 -19.48 -0.21
N GLU A 286 -33.80 -19.53 1.00
CA GLU A 286 -33.83 -18.45 2.00
C GLU A 286 -32.65 -17.48 1.86
N THR A 287 -31.74 -17.73 0.92
CA THR A 287 -30.65 -16.83 0.55
C THR A 287 -30.97 -16.03 -0.73
N PRO A 288 -30.39 -14.82 -0.88
CA PRO A 288 -30.52 -14.02 -2.09
C PRO A 288 -29.94 -14.66 -3.35
N ASN A 289 -30.49 -14.28 -4.50
CA ASN A 289 -29.93 -14.62 -5.81
C ASN A 289 -28.95 -13.53 -6.24
N TYR A 290 -27.66 -13.84 -6.27
CA TYR A 290 -26.61 -12.92 -6.72
C TYR A 290 -26.15 -13.20 -8.15
N LYS A 291 -27.14 -13.50 -9.00
CA LYS A 291 -26.99 -13.73 -10.43
C LYS A 291 -28.03 -12.94 -11.20
N ASP A 292 -27.57 -12.11 -12.14
CA ASP A 292 -28.45 -11.33 -13.02
C ASP A 292 -27.95 -11.34 -14.46
N ALA A 293 -28.87 -11.48 -15.40
CA ALA A 293 -28.58 -11.51 -16.84
C ALA A 293 -28.48 -10.12 -17.47
N ASP A 294 -28.77 -9.05 -16.71
CA ASP A 294 -28.62 -7.68 -17.21
C ASP A 294 -27.14 -7.33 -17.39
N THR A 295 -26.74 -7.07 -18.63
CA THR A 295 -25.38 -6.70 -18.99
C THR A 295 -25.01 -5.31 -18.47
N ALA A 296 -26.00 -4.48 -18.11
CA ALA A 296 -25.77 -3.12 -17.61
C ALA A 296 -24.97 -3.10 -16.31
N PHE A 297 -25.03 -4.16 -15.48
CA PHE A 297 -24.26 -4.20 -14.24
C PHE A 297 -22.75 -4.11 -14.48
N MET A 298 -22.24 -4.83 -15.49
CA MET A 298 -20.81 -4.77 -15.82
C MET A 298 -20.43 -3.44 -16.45
N ASP A 299 -21.28 -2.91 -17.33
CA ASP A 299 -21.10 -1.57 -17.91
C ASP A 299 -21.07 -0.49 -16.81
N GLU A 300 -21.92 -0.62 -15.78
CA GLU A 300 -21.96 0.29 -14.64
C GLU A 300 -20.72 0.16 -13.76
N ALA A 301 -20.30 -1.06 -13.41
CA ALA A 301 -19.14 -1.28 -12.54
C ALA A 301 -17.84 -0.78 -13.17
N THR A 302 -17.66 -0.99 -14.47
CA THR A 302 -16.45 -0.58 -15.21
C THR A 302 -16.55 0.83 -15.80
N SER A 303 -17.71 1.49 -15.67
CA SER A 303 -17.94 2.83 -16.20
C SER A 303 -17.02 3.86 -15.57
N ASN A 304 -16.56 4.82 -16.37
CA ASN A 304 -15.97 6.06 -15.83
C ASN A 304 -16.96 6.83 -14.95
N ALA A 305 -18.27 6.61 -15.10
CA ALA A 305 -19.30 7.22 -14.25
C ALA A 305 -19.48 6.51 -12.90
N ASN A 306 -18.81 5.37 -12.66
CA ASN A 306 -18.82 4.72 -11.36
C ASN A 306 -18.01 5.55 -10.35
N PRO A 307 -18.63 6.09 -9.28
CA PRO A 307 -17.93 6.90 -8.29
C PRO A 307 -17.03 6.08 -7.35
N ASN A 308 -17.15 4.75 -7.30
CA ASN A 308 -16.27 3.89 -6.51
C ASN A 308 -15.03 3.50 -7.33
N ALA A 309 -13.96 4.28 -7.24
CA ALA A 309 -12.73 4.03 -8.00
C ALA A 309 -12.09 2.67 -7.67
N THR A 310 -12.06 2.29 -6.39
CA THR A 310 -11.54 1.00 -5.92
C THR A 310 -12.32 -0.16 -6.52
N SER A 311 -13.65 -0.15 -6.39
CA SER A 311 -14.50 -1.20 -6.94
C SER A 311 -14.45 -1.22 -8.46
N LYS A 312 -14.45 -0.06 -9.14
CA LYS A 312 -14.28 0.04 -10.59
C LYS A 312 -13.00 -0.68 -11.07
N GLY A 313 -11.87 -0.46 -10.41
CA GLY A 313 -10.61 -1.15 -10.72
C GLY A 313 -10.70 -2.66 -10.54
N ILE A 314 -11.27 -3.10 -9.41
CA ILE A 314 -11.49 -4.52 -9.07
C ILE A 314 -12.36 -5.21 -10.13
N TRP A 315 -13.52 -4.64 -10.47
CA TRP A 315 -14.45 -5.25 -11.43
C TRP A 315 -13.92 -5.21 -12.86
N ALA A 316 -13.20 -4.17 -13.27
CA ALA A 316 -12.56 -4.11 -14.58
C ALA A 316 -11.49 -5.20 -14.75
N LEU A 317 -10.66 -5.42 -13.72
CA LEU A 317 -9.66 -6.49 -13.74
C LEU A 317 -10.29 -7.88 -13.70
N ALA A 318 -11.35 -8.06 -12.91
CA ALA A 318 -12.11 -9.30 -12.86
C ALA A 318 -12.71 -9.65 -14.23
N GLU A 319 -13.34 -8.69 -14.91
CA GLU A 319 -13.87 -8.88 -16.26
C GLU A 319 -12.75 -9.22 -17.25
N GLN A 320 -11.60 -8.53 -17.17
CA GLN A 320 -10.44 -8.83 -18.02
C GLN A 320 -9.93 -10.27 -17.83
N ILE A 321 -9.82 -10.74 -16.58
CA ILE A 321 -9.39 -12.10 -16.24
C ILE A 321 -10.38 -13.11 -16.83
N VAL A 322 -11.68 -12.92 -16.60
CA VAL A 322 -12.73 -13.81 -17.13
C VAL A 322 -12.70 -13.86 -18.65
N LEU A 323 -12.62 -12.70 -19.34
CA LEU A 323 -12.58 -12.62 -20.81
C LEU A 323 -11.30 -13.23 -21.41
N SER A 324 -10.19 -13.20 -20.68
CA SER A 324 -8.92 -13.79 -21.11
C SER A 324 -8.85 -15.31 -20.88
N SER A 325 -9.72 -15.83 -20.01
CA SER A 325 -9.76 -17.25 -19.70
C SER A 325 -10.31 -18.08 -20.87
N SER A 326 -9.95 -19.36 -20.94
CA SER A 326 -10.43 -20.28 -21.96
C SER A 326 -11.91 -20.68 -21.78
N TYR A 327 -12.55 -20.21 -20.70
CA TYR A 327 -13.93 -20.47 -20.33
C TYR A 327 -14.78 -19.23 -20.64
N GLY A 328 -15.70 -19.34 -21.60
CA GLY A 328 -16.60 -18.23 -21.96
C GLY A 328 -17.52 -17.89 -20.79
N GLY A 329 -17.67 -16.58 -20.51
CA GLY A 329 -18.26 -16.02 -19.28
C GLY A 329 -19.48 -16.74 -18.70
N THR A 330 -19.54 -16.75 -17.37
CA THR A 330 -20.49 -17.51 -16.52
C THR A 330 -21.96 -17.27 -16.76
N ASN A 331 -22.32 -16.18 -17.44
CA ASN A 331 -23.68 -15.92 -17.84
C ASN A 331 -23.79 -15.97 -19.36
N ALA A 332 -24.42 -17.01 -19.90
CA ALA A 332 -24.62 -17.18 -21.34
C ALA A 332 -25.37 -16.00 -22.00
N ASP A 333 -26.01 -15.16 -21.17
CA ASP A 333 -26.75 -13.97 -21.56
C ASP A 333 -25.96 -12.64 -21.38
N GLY A 334 -24.75 -12.67 -20.79
CA GLY A 334 -23.81 -11.53 -20.73
C GLY A 334 -23.85 -10.64 -19.46
N GLY A 335 -24.61 -11.03 -18.43
CA GLY A 335 -24.69 -10.30 -17.15
C GLY A 335 -23.63 -10.72 -16.12
N VAL A 336 -23.95 -10.55 -14.83
CA VAL A 336 -23.05 -10.84 -13.69
C VAL A 336 -23.50 -12.07 -12.91
N ASP A 337 -22.54 -12.81 -12.37
CA ASP A 337 -22.78 -13.98 -11.54
C ASP A 337 -21.74 -14.01 -10.43
N PHE A 338 -22.14 -13.70 -9.20
CA PHE A 338 -21.30 -13.72 -8.00
C PHE A 338 -22.05 -14.44 -6.87
N SER A 339 -22.81 -15.49 -7.23
CA SER A 339 -23.62 -16.30 -6.31
C SER A 339 -22.86 -16.78 -5.08
N ASP A 340 -21.56 -17.02 -5.26
CA ASP A 340 -20.69 -17.62 -4.26
C ASP A 340 -20.33 -16.64 -3.14
N THR A 341 -20.66 -15.35 -3.27
CA THR A 341 -20.57 -14.35 -2.19
C THR A 341 -21.66 -14.53 -1.12
N VAL A 342 -22.66 -15.39 -1.35
CA VAL A 342 -23.82 -15.53 -0.46
C VAL A 342 -23.46 -15.98 0.97
N GLU A 343 -22.37 -16.75 1.13
CA GLU A 343 -21.78 -17.07 2.43
C GLU A 343 -21.34 -15.83 3.20
N ALA A 344 -20.59 -14.93 2.57
CA ALA A 344 -20.13 -13.70 3.22
C ALA A 344 -21.32 -12.85 3.65
N MET A 345 -22.33 -12.73 2.79
CA MET A 345 -23.55 -11.99 3.08
C MET A 345 -24.33 -12.59 4.26
N TRP A 346 -24.28 -13.91 4.43
CA TRP A 346 -24.86 -14.60 5.58
C TRP A 346 -24.01 -14.40 6.85
N ILE A 347 -22.69 -14.56 6.76
CA ILE A 347 -21.74 -14.42 7.89
C ILE A 347 -21.85 -13.03 8.53
N PHE A 348 -21.88 -11.99 7.70
CA PHE A 348 -22.00 -10.59 8.14
C PHE A 348 -23.45 -10.13 8.38
N ASP A 349 -24.44 -11.03 8.28
CA ASP A 349 -25.87 -10.75 8.48
C ASP A 349 -26.45 -9.64 7.57
N LEU A 350 -25.91 -9.52 6.36
CA LEU A 350 -26.24 -8.47 5.38
C LEU A 350 -27.44 -8.83 4.50
N ALA A 351 -27.69 -10.13 4.30
CA ALA A 351 -28.73 -10.66 3.42
C ALA A 351 -30.07 -10.93 4.13
N THR A 352 -30.48 -10.06 5.06
CA THR A 352 -31.76 -10.22 5.79
C THR A 352 -32.82 -9.22 5.33
N ASP A 353 -34.10 -9.54 5.58
CA ASP A 353 -35.22 -8.59 5.40
C ASP A 353 -35.03 -7.25 6.15
N THR A 354 -34.15 -7.23 7.17
CA THR A 354 -33.86 -6.04 7.98
C THR A 354 -32.66 -5.26 7.45
N ALA A 355 -31.62 -5.94 6.97
CA ALA A 355 -30.43 -5.33 6.37
C ALA A 355 -30.67 -4.85 4.93
N GLY A 356 -31.59 -5.50 4.20
CA GLY A 356 -32.11 -5.01 2.92
C GLY A 356 -31.27 -5.33 1.68
N LEU A 357 -30.16 -6.06 1.81
CA LEU A 357 -29.29 -6.43 0.69
C LEU A 357 -29.70 -7.81 0.16
N THR A 358 -30.81 -7.87 -0.59
CA THR A 358 -31.43 -9.14 -1.00
C THR A 358 -31.47 -9.36 -2.51
N THR A 359 -30.88 -8.44 -3.27
CA THR A 359 -30.80 -8.50 -4.74
C THR A 359 -29.41 -8.07 -5.23
N VAL A 360 -29.08 -8.41 -6.49
CA VAL A 360 -27.85 -7.93 -7.15
C VAL A 360 -27.78 -6.40 -7.12
N ARG A 361 -28.88 -5.70 -7.40
CA ARG A 361 -28.93 -4.23 -7.37
C ARG A 361 -28.62 -3.65 -6.00
N ASP A 362 -29.18 -4.24 -4.94
CA ASP A 362 -28.93 -3.77 -3.57
C ASP A 362 -27.44 -3.90 -3.22
N PHE A 363 -26.81 -5.03 -3.58
CA PHE A 363 -25.37 -5.22 -3.41
C PHE A 363 -24.56 -4.22 -4.24
N TRP A 364 -24.95 -4.03 -5.50
CA TRP A 364 -24.26 -3.12 -6.43
C TRP A 364 -24.28 -1.69 -5.90
N ASP A 365 -25.44 -1.21 -5.46
CA ASP A 365 -25.61 0.16 -4.93
C ASP A 365 -24.87 0.36 -3.61
N ALA A 366 -24.68 -0.70 -2.82
CA ALA A 366 -23.99 -0.65 -1.54
C ALA A 366 -22.46 -0.72 -1.66
N TYR A 367 -21.93 -1.53 -2.59
CA TYR A 367 -20.51 -1.88 -2.59
C TYR A 367 -19.80 -1.71 -3.93
N VAL A 368 -20.54 -1.56 -5.04
CA VAL A 368 -19.93 -1.52 -6.39
C VAL A 368 -19.99 -0.15 -7.03
N VAL A 369 -21.14 0.52 -6.96
CA VAL A 369 -21.37 1.86 -7.52
C VAL A 369 -21.70 2.90 -6.45
N ASN A 370 -21.51 2.54 -5.18
CA ASN A 370 -21.64 3.48 -4.07
C ASN A 370 -20.62 4.61 -4.20
N THR A 371 -20.96 5.80 -3.74
CA THR A 371 -19.93 6.80 -3.42
C THR A 371 -19.34 6.40 -2.07
N PRO A 372 -18.05 6.01 -1.99
CA PRO A 372 -17.46 5.70 -0.70
C PRO A 372 -17.68 6.86 0.27
N VAL A 373 -18.12 6.58 1.49
CA VAL A 373 -18.08 7.59 2.56
C VAL A 373 -16.60 7.79 2.86
N GLU A 374 -16.07 8.93 2.43
CA GLU A 374 -14.64 9.22 2.54
C GLU A 374 -14.16 9.14 3.99
N VAL A 375 -13.32 8.13 4.27
CA VAL A 375 -12.18 8.34 5.18
C VAL A 375 -11.11 8.95 4.29
N SER A 376 -10.88 10.26 4.45
CA SER A 376 -10.05 11.07 3.57
C SER A 376 -8.59 10.59 3.55
N LEU A 377 -8.12 10.23 2.35
CA LEU A 377 -6.81 10.63 1.81
C LEU A 377 -7.14 11.30 0.47
N SER A 378 -7.11 12.63 0.41
CA SER A 378 -7.64 13.39 -0.72
C SER A 378 -6.56 13.76 -1.74
N ASP A 379 -6.72 13.37 -3.01
CA ASP A 379 -5.85 13.74 -4.15
C ASP A 379 -6.11 15.13 -4.75
N VAL A 380 -7.04 15.91 -4.19
CA VAL A 380 -7.32 17.26 -4.71
C VAL A 380 -6.07 18.13 -4.53
N ARG A 381 -5.75 18.98 -5.50
CA ARG A 381 -4.60 19.89 -5.46
C ARG A 381 -5.00 21.25 -4.88
N ASP A 382 -4.36 21.70 -3.79
CA ASP A 382 -4.80 22.92 -3.11
C ASP A 382 -3.99 24.14 -3.53
N GLU A 383 -4.68 25.23 -3.81
CA GLU A 383 -4.05 26.46 -4.27
C GLU A 383 -3.24 27.14 -3.17
N VAL A 384 -1.97 27.42 -3.46
CA VAL A 384 -1.02 28.09 -2.57
C VAL A 384 -0.46 29.34 -3.26
N ASP A 385 -0.58 30.49 -2.59
CA ASP A 385 -0.01 31.78 -3.03
C ASP A 385 -0.33 32.20 -4.49
N GLY A 386 -1.55 31.92 -4.95
CA GLY A 386 -2.00 32.23 -6.30
C GLY A 386 -1.70 31.14 -7.32
N VAL A 387 -1.31 29.92 -6.93
CA VAL A 387 -0.80 28.88 -7.84
C VAL A 387 -1.32 27.49 -7.48
N VAL A 388 -1.64 26.71 -8.51
CA VAL A 388 -1.83 25.24 -8.46
C VAL A 388 -0.89 24.62 -9.49
N VAL A 389 0.02 23.77 -9.05
CA VAL A 389 0.98 23.01 -9.88
C VAL A 389 0.57 21.55 -9.86
N ILE A 390 0.45 20.92 -11.03
CA ILE A 390 0.04 19.51 -11.16
C ILE A 390 1.01 18.82 -12.12
N GLU A 391 1.58 17.69 -11.70
CA GLU A 391 2.34 16.80 -12.59
C GLU A 391 1.33 15.97 -13.39
N ALA A 392 1.47 15.91 -14.71
CA ALA A 392 0.43 15.37 -15.57
C ALA A 392 0.22 13.87 -15.35
N GLU A 393 1.27 13.13 -15.02
CA GLU A 393 1.21 11.71 -14.68
C GLU A 393 0.56 11.44 -13.31
N ASN A 394 0.48 12.43 -12.43
CA ASN A 394 -0.08 12.29 -11.09
C ASN A 394 -1.60 12.50 -11.11
N THR A 395 -2.30 11.54 -11.71
CA THR A 395 -3.77 11.48 -11.77
C THR A 395 -4.29 10.10 -11.40
N MET A 396 -5.42 10.07 -10.71
CA MET A 396 -6.17 8.85 -10.40
C MET A 396 -7.02 8.37 -11.59
N SER A 397 -7.04 9.13 -12.68
CA SER A 397 -7.75 8.77 -13.91
C SER A 397 -7.02 7.67 -14.67
N ALA A 398 -7.76 6.73 -15.24
CA ALA A 398 -7.17 5.73 -16.12
C ALA A 398 -6.51 6.38 -17.34
N PHE A 399 -5.24 6.08 -17.60
CA PHE A 399 -4.48 6.71 -18.69
C PHE A 399 -5.04 6.42 -20.09
N GLY A 400 -5.72 5.30 -20.30
CA GLY A 400 -6.26 4.93 -21.61
C GLY A 400 -5.16 4.91 -22.69
N ASN A 401 -5.27 5.79 -23.69
CA ASN A 401 -4.29 5.93 -24.77
C ASN A 401 -3.10 6.85 -24.44
N TRP A 402 -3.02 7.41 -23.23
CA TRP A 402 -1.83 8.10 -22.75
C TRP A 402 -0.78 7.10 -22.27
N ILE A 403 0.46 7.32 -22.66
CA ILE A 403 1.62 6.51 -22.27
C ILE A 403 2.45 7.35 -21.32
N SER A 404 2.64 6.87 -20.10
CA SER A 404 3.64 7.44 -19.19
C SER A 404 5.03 6.97 -19.59
N THR A 405 5.98 7.90 -19.59
CA THR A 405 7.38 7.66 -19.98
C THR A 405 8.31 8.59 -19.21
N ASP A 406 9.53 8.13 -18.98
CA ASP A 406 10.62 8.85 -18.33
C ASP A 406 11.74 9.23 -19.33
N GLU A 407 11.48 9.14 -20.64
CA GLU A 407 12.48 9.40 -21.67
C GLU A 407 12.76 10.91 -21.82
N ALA A 408 13.90 11.37 -21.30
CA ALA A 408 14.29 12.77 -21.37
C ALA A 408 14.29 13.33 -22.80
N LEU A 409 13.44 14.33 -23.03
CA LEU A 409 13.46 15.17 -24.23
C LEU A 409 14.43 16.36 -24.09
N ASN A 410 14.64 17.10 -25.18
CA ASN A 410 15.39 18.35 -25.08
C ASN A 410 14.68 19.29 -24.10
N ASN A 411 15.43 19.90 -23.18
CA ASN A 411 14.93 20.71 -22.05
C ASN A 411 14.38 19.92 -20.83
N ALA A 412 14.56 18.59 -20.79
CA ALA A 412 14.11 17.70 -19.71
C ALA A 412 12.61 17.85 -19.35
N TYR A 413 12.07 16.94 -18.58
CA TYR A 413 10.75 17.09 -17.98
C TYR A 413 10.93 17.14 -16.45
N THR A 414 9.87 17.45 -15.73
CA THR A 414 9.83 17.57 -14.27
C THR A 414 8.91 16.49 -13.71
N GLY A 415 9.09 16.08 -12.44
CA GLY A 415 8.34 14.96 -11.88
C GLY A 415 8.98 13.60 -12.20
N GLU A 416 8.18 12.54 -12.16
CA GLU A 416 8.63 11.15 -12.39
C GLU A 416 8.62 10.80 -13.88
N GLY A 417 7.75 11.44 -14.67
CA GLY A 417 7.60 11.18 -16.09
C GLY A 417 6.92 12.31 -16.84
N TYR A 418 6.42 11.99 -18.02
CA TYR A 418 5.41 12.78 -18.72
C TYR A 418 4.48 11.84 -19.47
N LEU A 419 3.33 12.38 -19.90
CA LEU A 419 2.35 11.64 -20.65
C LEU A 419 2.45 11.93 -22.15
N GLU A 420 2.63 10.91 -22.97
CA GLU A 420 2.51 10.97 -24.42
C GLU A 420 1.19 10.36 -24.90
N PHE A 421 0.41 11.12 -25.66
CA PHE A 421 -0.82 10.57 -26.24
C PHE A 421 -0.54 9.71 -27.47
N ASN A 422 -0.93 8.43 -27.43
CA ASN A 422 -0.72 7.48 -28.52
C ASN A 422 -2.00 7.14 -29.31
N GLY A 423 -3.15 7.72 -28.94
CA GLY A 423 -4.43 7.57 -29.62
C GLY A 423 -4.58 8.45 -30.86
N ASN A 424 -5.70 8.27 -31.59
CA ASN A 424 -6.04 9.02 -32.81
C ASN A 424 -4.91 9.08 -33.88
N GLY A 425 -5.06 10.00 -34.86
CA GLY A 425 -3.99 10.37 -35.79
C GLY A 425 -3.34 11.69 -35.38
N ALA A 426 -2.11 11.94 -35.83
CA ALA A 426 -1.34 13.14 -35.44
C ALA A 426 -1.91 14.49 -35.95
N ILE A 427 -2.85 14.47 -36.90
CA ILE A 427 -3.44 15.69 -37.49
C ILE A 427 -4.77 16.07 -36.81
N THR A 428 -5.58 15.07 -36.46
CA THR A 428 -6.93 15.28 -35.96
C THR A 428 -7.44 14.03 -35.25
N GLY A 429 -8.29 14.26 -34.25
CA GLY A 429 -9.05 13.23 -33.55
C GLY A 429 -10.19 13.84 -32.73
N PRO A 430 -11.19 13.05 -32.33
CA PRO A 430 -12.11 13.41 -31.25
C PRO A 430 -11.36 13.50 -29.91
N ALA A 431 -11.99 14.10 -28.90
CA ALA A 431 -11.54 13.93 -27.52
C ALA A 431 -11.59 12.45 -27.15
N ASP A 432 -10.50 11.95 -26.57
CA ASP A 432 -10.32 10.54 -26.24
C ASP A 432 -9.42 10.42 -25.00
N SER A 433 -9.66 9.41 -24.17
CA SER A 433 -8.91 9.14 -22.92
C SER A 433 -8.79 10.39 -22.03
N PRO A 434 -9.91 10.87 -21.44
CA PRO A 434 -9.90 12.03 -20.56
C PRO A 434 -9.11 11.72 -19.27
N LEU A 435 -8.18 12.60 -18.94
CA LEU A 435 -7.50 12.65 -17.65
C LEU A 435 -8.14 13.75 -16.81
N GLU A 436 -8.49 13.43 -15.58
CA GLU A 436 -9.16 14.34 -14.65
C GLU A 436 -8.23 14.71 -13.50
N TYR A 437 -8.17 16.00 -13.18
CA TYR A 437 -7.34 16.56 -12.12
C TYR A 437 -8.21 17.47 -11.26
N GLU A 438 -8.42 17.10 -10.01
CA GLU A 438 -9.19 17.91 -9.07
C GLU A 438 -8.29 18.93 -8.36
N PHE A 439 -8.78 20.15 -8.22
CA PHE A 439 -8.06 21.20 -7.51
C PHE A 439 -9.01 22.16 -6.80
N ARG A 440 -8.57 22.71 -5.67
CA ARG A 440 -9.31 23.70 -4.88
C ARG A 440 -8.64 25.06 -4.99
N ILE A 441 -9.45 26.11 -5.15
CA ILE A 441 -8.96 27.50 -5.15
C ILE A 441 -9.25 28.13 -3.79
N ASN A 442 -8.24 28.69 -3.13
CA ASN A 442 -8.38 29.31 -1.81
C ASN A 442 -8.50 30.85 -1.90
N ASP A 443 -7.84 31.47 -2.87
CA ASP A 443 -7.87 32.92 -3.10
C ASP A 443 -8.61 33.27 -4.41
N PRO A 444 -9.84 33.83 -4.37
CA PRO A 444 -10.68 33.93 -5.55
C PRO A 444 -10.11 34.92 -6.59
N GLY A 445 -10.51 34.75 -7.85
CA GLY A 445 -10.25 35.71 -8.92
C GLY A 445 -9.78 35.06 -10.22
N LEU A 446 -9.05 35.84 -11.02
CA LEU A 446 -8.66 35.43 -12.37
C LEU A 446 -7.41 34.54 -12.36
N TYR A 447 -7.54 33.29 -12.79
CA TYR A 447 -6.47 32.32 -13.00
C TYR A 447 -6.32 31.98 -14.48
N LEU A 448 -5.08 31.83 -14.95
CA LEU A 448 -4.71 31.41 -16.29
C LEU A 448 -4.25 29.95 -16.25
N LEU A 449 -4.72 29.13 -17.19
CA LEU A 449 -4.15 27.79 -17.44
C LEU A 449 -2.93 27.90 -18.36
N ASP A 450 -1.79 27.47 -17.84
CA ASP A 450 -0.52 27.28 -18.53
C ASP A 450 -0.22 25.78 -18.58
N LEU A 451 0.26 25.27 -19.72
CA LEU A 451 0.70 23.87 -19.86
C LEU A 451 2.17 23.83 -20.23
N ARG A 452 2.92 22.88 -19.66
CA ARG A 452 4.26 22.52 -20.10
C ARG A 452 4.15 21.27 -20.96
N CYS A 453 4.40 21.44 -22.25
CA CYS A 453 4.14 20.40 -23.24
C CYS A 453 5.19 20.40 -24.35
N ALA A 454 5.24 19.29 -25.10
CA ALA A 454 6.09 19.10 -26.27
C ALA A 454 5.29 18.50 -27.43
N ARG A 455 5.81 18.65 -28.64
CA ARG A 455 5.22 18.11 -29.88
C ARG A 455 6.29 17.38 -30.70
N GLU A 456 5.87 16.74 -31.77
CA GLU A 456 6.80 16.19 -32.78
C GLU A 456 6.59 16.81 -34.16
N THR A 457 7.69 17.12 -34.83
CA THR A 457 7.69 17.43 -36.26
C THR A 457 7.63 16.15 -37.08
N LEU A 458 6.60 15.99 -37.92
CA LEU A 458 6.36 14.76 -38.67
C LEU A 458 6.50 14.95 -40.17
N VAL A 459 6.96 13.92 -40.89
CA VAL A 459 6.94 13.90 -42.36
C VAL A 459 5.67 13.22 -42.85
N ILE A 460 4.74 14.00 -43.41
CA ILE A 460 3.45 13.49 -43.88
C ILE A 460 3.32 13.81 -45.37
N GLY A 461 3.14 12.79 -46.20
CA GLY A 461 3.03 12.97 -47.66
C GLY A 461 4.31 13.48 -48.34
N GLY A 462 5.47 13.35 -47.68
CA GLY A 462 6.76 13.85 -48.16
C GLY A 462 7.09 15.29 -47.77
N GLU A 463 6.23 15.95 -46.99
CA GLU A 463 6.45 17.28 -46.44
C GLU A 463 6.62 17.21 -44.93
N GLU A 464 7.55 18.00 -44.40
CA GLU A 464 7.76 18.19 -42.97
C GLU A 464 6.67 19.12 -42.42
N ARG A 465 5.99 18.68 -41.35
CA ARG A 465 4.83 19.35 -40.75
C ARG A 465 5.11 19.64 -39.29
N THR A 466 5.04 20.93 -38.93
CA THR A 466 5.24 21.44 -37.56
C THR A 466 3.94 21.83 -36.86
N ASP A 467 2.83 21.77 -37.59
CA ASP A 467 1.47 22.12 -37.15
C ASP A 467 0.62 20.89 -36.81
N VAL A 468 1.26 19.78 -36.46
CA VAL A 468 0.66 18.48 -36.10
C VAL A 468 1.27 17.99 -34.78
N ALA A 469 0.66 16.98 -34.15
CA ALA A 469 1.12 16.40 -32.88
C ALA A 469 1.29 17.43 -31.74
N ASN A 470 0.54 18.52 -31.76
CA ASN A 470 0.82 19.73 -30.97
C ASN A 470 -0.37 20.22 -30.15
N ASP A 471 -1.38 19.38 -29.93
CA ASP A 471 -2.54 19.77 -29.15
C ASP A 471 -3.25 18.59 -28.45
N CYS A 472 -3.92 18.97 -27.36
CA CYS A 472 -4.92 18.19 -26.65
C CYS A 472 -6.25 18.96 -26.63
N TYR A 473 -7.30 18.36 -26.08
CA TYR A 473 -8.50 19.09 -25.65
C TYR A 473 -8.41 19.34 -24.15
N VAL A 474 -8.87 20.52 -23.72
CA VAL A 474 -9.05 20.84 -22.30
C VAL A 474 -10.43 21.43 -22.04
N ARG A 475 -10.95 21.20 -20.85
CA ARG A 475 -12.12 21.88 -20.28
C ARG A 475 -12.04 21.85 -18.75
N VAL A 476 -12.67 22.81 -18.08
CA VAL A 476 -12.79 22.80 -16.61
C VAL A 476 -14.25 22.63 -16.23
N GLU A 477 -14.51 21.72 -15.29
CA GLU A 477 -15.81 21.57 -14.63
C GLU A 477 -15.81 22.29 -13.28
N GLY A 478 -16.99 22.78 -12.89
CA GLY A 478 -17.21 23.48 -11.62
C GLY A 478 -17.89 24.84 -11.79
N ASP A 479 -18.11 25.52 -10.67
CA ASP A 479 -18.86 26.78 -10.60
C ASP A 479 -17.94 28.01 -10.69
N TYR A 480 -17.59 28.40 -11.92
CA TYR A 480 -16.74 29.56 -12.21
C TYR A 480 -17.33 30.45 -13.32
N ASP A 481 -16.89 31.70 -13.35
CA ASP A 481 -17.18 32.63 -14.46
C ASP A 481 -15.99 32.72 -15.42
N ALA A 482 -16.20 33.20 -16.65
CA ALA A 482 -15.11 33.49 -17.57
C ALA A 482 -14.54 34.89 -17.33
N GLY A 483 -13.23 35.06 -17.45
CA GLY A 483 -12.63 36.39 -17.42
C GLY A 483 -13.18 37.30 -18.54
N THR A 484 -13.38 38.59 -18.25
CA THR A 484 -14.15 39.51 -19.13
C THR A 484 -13.35 40.23 -20.23
N GLY A 485 -12.06 39.93 -20.39
CA GLY A 485 -11.18 40.57 -21.37
C GLY A 485 -11.45 40.12 -22.81
N ALA A 486 -11.23 41.00 -23.78
CA ALA A 486 -11.47 40.69 -25.21
C ALA A 486 -10.62 39.53 -25.75
N SER A 487 -9.50 39.21 -25.10
CA SER A 487 -8.61 38.08 -25.41
C SER A 487 -8.97 36.79 -24.66
N HIS A 488 -9.95 36.82 -23.75
CA HIS A 488 -10.31 35.68 -22.90
C HIS A 488 -11.33 34.80 -23.62
N ALA A 489 -11.31 33.50 -23.33
CA ALA A 489 -12.30 32.57 -23.85
C ALA A 489 -13.65 32.81 -23.16
N PRO A 490 -14.78 32.76 -23.88
CA PRO A 490 -16.09 32.79 -23.23
C PRO A 490 -16.34 31.50 -22.43
N LEU A 491 -17.25 31.55 -21.45
CA LEU A 491 -17.52 30.45 -20.52
C LEU A 491 -17.85 29.13 -21.25
N GLU A 492 -18.67 29.19 -22.30
CA GLU A 492 -19.03 28.01 -23.10
C GLU A 492 -17.82 27.32 -23.76
N VAL A 493 -16.75 28.06 -24.05
CA VAL A 493 -15.50 27.49 -24.60
C VAL A 493 -14.67 26.87 -23.47
N LEU A 494 -14.63 27.48 -22.28
CA LEU A 494 -13.91 26.93 -21.12
C LEU A 494 -14.54 25.63 -20.58
N GLN A 495 -15.86 25.48 -20.71
CA GLN A 495 -16.64 24.33 -20.25
C GLN A 495 -16.78 23.22 -21.30
N SER A 496 -16.17 23.35 -22.48
CA SER A 496 -16.26 22.37 -23.56
C SER A 496 -14.88 21.94 -24.02
N ASP A 497 -14.74 20.68 -24.47
CA ASP A 497 -13.49 20.14 -24.99
C ASP A 497 -12.96 21.01 -26.13
N THR A 498 -12.05 21.90 -25.78
CA THR A 498 -11.51 22.90 -26.70
C THR A 498 -10.03 22.65 -26.89
N LYS A 499 -9.62 22.70 -28.16
CA LYS A 499 -8.24 22.45 -28.57
C LYS A 499 -7.29 23.46 -27.91
N PHE A 500 -6.33 22.95 -27.14
CA PHE A 500 -5.24 23.72 -26.55
C PHE A 500 -3.94 23.33 -27.24
N PHE A 501 -3.35 24.24 -28.01
CA PHE A 501 -2.17 23.95 -28.81
C PHE A 501 -0.88 24.51 -28.21
N GLY A 502 0.21 23.74 -28.29
CA GLY A 502 1.47 24.05 -27.63
C GLY A 502 2.62 23.12 -27.99
N GLY A 503 3.75 23.33 -27.32
CA GLY A 503 4.96 22.52 -27.41
C GLY A 503 5.94 22.94 -28.51
N ASP A 504 7.21 22.61 -28.28
CA ASP A 504 8.26 22.64 -29.29
C ASP A 504 8.66 21.23 -29.70
N ASP A 505 9.35 21.10 -30.83
CA ASP A 505 9.73 19.82 -31.40
C ASP A 505 10.67 19.05 -30.47
N ASN A 506 10.16 17.95 -29.89
CA ASN A 506 10.83 17.14 -28.89
C ASN A 506 11.48 17.98 -27.78
N SER A 507 10.79 19.06 -27.39
CA SER A 507 11.23 19.94 -26.32
C SER A 507 10.05 20.49 -25.53
N PHE A 508 10.10 20.27 -24.21
CA PHE A 508 9.10 20.81 -23.32
C PHE A 508 9.28 22.31 -23.13
N ILE A 509 8.19 23.05 -23.30
CA ILE A 509 8.16 24.49 -23.04
C ILE A 509 6.84 24.87 -22.36
N TRP A 510 6.88 25.90 -21.52
CA TRP A 510 5.67 26.51 -20.99
C TRP A 510 4.93 27.25 -22.11
N ILE A 511 3.64 26.95 -22.21
CA ILE A 511 2.73 27.52 -23.19
C ILE A 511 1.60 28.24 -22.47
N SER A 512 1.58 29.56 -22.65
CA SER A 512 0.63 30.47 -22.03
C SER A 512 -0.19 31.26 -23.05
N GLY A 513 -1.28 31.87 -22.57
CA GLY A 513 -2.03 32.90 -23.28
C GLY A 513 -3.01 32.34 -24.31
N GLY A 514 -3.07 32.96 -25.50
CA GLY A 514 -4.08 32.67 -26.53
C GLY A 514 -3.96 31.31 -27.21
N ARG A 515 -4.23 30.22 -26.48
CA ARG A 515 -3.94 28.84 -26.86
C ARG A 515 -5.19 27.97 -27.06
N LEU A 516 -6.34 28.39 -26.53
CA LEU A 516 -7.61 27.77 -26.85
C LEU A 516 -8.06 28.20 -28.24
N ASP A 517 -8.32 27.23 -29.12
CA ASP A 517 -8.80 27.46 -30.48
C ASP A 517 -10.09 26.67 -30.74
N SER A 518 -11.21 27.33 -30.49
CA SER A 518 -12.57 26.84 -30.79
C SER A 518 -13.00 27.06 -32.24
N HIS A 519 -12.14 27.61 -33.10
CA HIS A 519 -12.43 28.09 -34.46
C HIS A 519 -13.44 29.24 -34.57
N ASP A 520 -14.52 29.25 -33.80
CA ASP A 520 -15.60 30.24 -33.87
C ASP A 520 -15.25 31.59 -33.22
N TYR A 521 -14.40 31.56 -32.19
CA TYR A 521 -13.99 32.76 -31.44
C TYR A 521 -12.56 33.21 -31.76
N GLY A 522 -11.86 32.50 -32.65
CA GLY A 522 -10.41 32.62 -32.81
C GLY A 522 -9.66 32.18 -31.55
N ARG A 523 -8.35 32.41 -31.53
CA ARG A 523 -7.48 31.97 -30.43
C ARG A 523 -7.67 32.84 -29.18
N LYS A 524 -7.99 32.21 -28.05
CA LYS A 524 -8.31 32.87 -26.78
C LYS A 524 -7.50 32.30 -25.62
N ALA A 525 -7.33 33.11 -24.57
CA ALA A 525 -6.68 32.70 -23.35
C ALA A 525 -7.66 31.97 -22.42
N ALA A 526 -7.19 30.87 -21.82
CA ALA A 526 -7.93 30.09 -20.84
C ALA A 526 -7.87 30.78 -19.47
N ILE A 527 -8.72 31.80 -19.26
CA ILE A 527 -8.78 32.58 -18.01
C ILE A 527 -10.11 32.35 -17.31
N TYR A 528 -10.03 31.81 -16.11
CA TYR A 528 -11.13 31.42 -15.25
C TYR A 528 -11.24 32.43 -14.10
N ASP A 529 -12.44 32.88 -13.80
CA ASP A 529 -12.75 33.67 -12.60
C ASP A 529 -13.27 32.70 -11.53
N PHE A 530 -12.33 32.10 -10.80
CA PHE A 530 -12.60 31.08 -9.80
C PHE A 530 -13.07 31.72 -8.48
N LYS A 531 -13.95 30.99 -7.80
CA LYS A 531 -14.43 31.28 -6.46
C LYS A 531 -13.60 30.51 -5.43
N ALA A 532 -13.40 31.14 -4.27
CA ALA A 532 -12.62 30.57 -3.18
C ALA A 532 -13.42 29.53 -2.38
N GLY A 533 -12.72 28.50 -1.93
CA GLY A 533 -13.26 27.35 -1.20
C GLY A 533 -13.97 26.33 -2.07
N GLU A 534 -14.04 26.55 -3.39
CA GLU A 534 -14.65 25.63 -4.34
C GLU A 534 -13.59 24.71 -4.96
N THR A 535 -13.99 23.47 -5.23
CA THR A 535 -13.21 22.48 -5.97
C THR A 535 -13.66 22.43 -7.43
N TYR A 536 -12.69 22.26 -8.33
CA TYR A 536 -12.87 22.21 -9.77
C TYR A 536 -12.15 20.98 -10.32
N THR A 537 -12.58 20.54 -11.49
CA THR A 537 -11.94 19.42 -12.19
C THR A 537 -11.44 19.92 -13.54
N LEU A 538 -10.13 19.90 -13.75
CA LEU A 538 -9.57 20.04 -15.08
C LEU A 538 -9.66 18.70 -15.78
N VAL A 539 -10.23 18.68 -16.98
CA VAL A 539 -10.22 17.51 -17.85
C VAL A 539 -9.32 17.78 -19.05
N VAL A 540 -8.31 16.93 -19.22
CA VAL A 540 -7.39 16.94 -20.37
C VAL A 540 -7.61 15.67 -21.18
N SER A 541 -8.14 15.82 -22.39
CA SER A 541 -8.36 14.68 -23.30
C SER A 541 -7.36 14.68 -24.45
N GLY A 542 -6.91 13.50 -24.84
CA GLY A 542 -6.06 13.33 -26.00
C GLY A 542 -6.72 13.77 -27.29
N ARG A 543 -5.93 14.34 -28.21
CA ARG A 543 -6.39 14.75 -29.54
C ARG A 543 -5.42 14.29 -30.62
N SER A 544 -4.20 14.81 -30.60
CA SER A 544 -3.19 14.53 -31.61
C SER A 544 -2.17 13.53 -31.07
N LYS A 545 -2.01 12.41 -31.78
CA LYS A 545 -0.95 11.41 -31.51
C LYS A 545 0.42 12.09 -31.40
N PHE A 546 1.26 11.65 -30.46
CA PHE A 546 2.59 12.16 -30.11
C PHE A 546 2.62 13.52 -29.40
N TYR A 547 1.47 14.07 -29.02
CA TYR A 547 1.43 15.21 -28.10
C TYR A 547 1.87 14.77 -26.71
N LYS A 548 2.74 15.55 -26.08
CA LYS A 548 3.34 15.23 -24.79
C LYS A 548 3.00 16.30 -23.75
N LEU A 549 2.59 15.89 -22.57
CA LEU A 549 2.19 16.76 -21.46
C LEU A 549 2.99 16.37 -20.21
N ASP A 550 3.57 17.38 -19.57
CA ASP A 550 4.43 17.19 -18.40
C ASP A 550 3.84 17.93 -17.18
N ARG A 551 3.68 19.26 -17.25
CA ARG A 551 3.05 20.03 -16.16
C ARG A 551 1.81 20.80 -16.55
N ILE A 552 0.90 20.89 -15.59
CA ILE A 552 -0.31 21.72 -15.63
C ILE A 552 -0.17 22.78 -14.54
N LEU A 553 -0.49 24.03 -14.90
CA LEU A 553 -0.39 25.16 -13.98
C LEU A 553 -1.65 26.03 -14.07
N PHE A 554 -2.37 26.17 -12.96
CA PHE A 554 -3.30 27.29 -12.79
C PHE A 554 -2.62 28.38 -12.00
N ARG A 555 -2.50 29.56 -12.60
CA ARG A 555 -1.80 30.69 -11.99
C ARG A 555 -2.66 31.94 -11.99
N LYS A 556 -2.79 32.55 -10.82
CA LYS A 556 -3.47 33.83 -10.65
C LYS A 556 -2.79 34.90 -11.49
N THR A 557 -3.58 35.70 -12.19
CA THR A 557 -3.09 36.72 -13.12
C THR A 557 -2.23 37.80 -12.47
N SER A 558 -2.23 37.91 -11.14
CA SER A 558 -1.35 38.77 -10.35
C SER A 558 0.02 38.18 -10.03
N VAL A 559 0.22 36.87 -10.20
CA VAL A 559 1.50 36.19 -9.97
C VAL A 559 2.33 36.27 -11.25
N GLU A 560 3.58 36.70 -11.16
CA GLU A 560 4.48 36.82 -12.32
C GLU A 560 4.78 35.43 -12.92
N SER A 561 4.78 35.32 -14.25
CA SER A 561 4.94 34.01 -14.92
C SER A 561 6.28 33.36 -14.62
N THR A 562 7.35 34.15 -14.46
CA THR A 562 8.69 33.62 -14.13
C THR A 562 8.77 32.98 -12.76
N THR A 563 7.90 33.38 -11.83
CA THR A 563 7.87 32.80 -10.48
C THR A 563 7.11 31.49 -10.48
N ALA A 564 5.96 31.45 -11.12
CA ALA A 564 5.07 30.30 -11.03
C ALA A 564 5.26 29.24 -12.14
N GLN A 565 6.05 29.54 -13.18
CA GLN A 565 6.53 28.56 -14.15
C GLN A 565 7.92 28.01 -13.78
N ASP A 566 8.41 28.32 -12.57
CA ASP A 566 9.67 27.79 -12.07
C ASP A 566 9.53 26.28 -11.88
N LEU A 567 10.43 25.53 -12.53
CA LEU A 567 10.41 24.07 -12.51
C LEU A 567 10.82 23.49 -11.16
N SER A 568 11.37 24.31 -10.26
CA SER A 568 11.65 23.92 -8.88
C SER A 568 10.42 23.95 -7.96
N LEU A 569 9.29 24.49 -8.42
CA LEU A 569 8.05 24.40 -7.66
C LEU A 569 7.57 22.95 -7.65
N SER A 570 7.32 22.44 -6.45
CA SER A 570 6.69 21.14 -6.26
C SER A 570 5.23 21.16 -6.68
N GLU A 571 4.69 19.97 -6.93
CA GLU A 571 3.26 19.78 -7.12
C GLU A 571 2.46 20.24 -5.89
N THR A 572 1.29 20.85 -6.11
CA THR A 572 0.47 21.42 -5.03
C THR A 572 -0.55 20.40 -4.54
N PHE A 573 -0.23 19.52 -3.61
CA PHE A 573 -1.21 18.61 -3.00
C PHE A 573 -2.16 19.36 -2.04
N LEU A 574 -3.40 18.87 -1.85
CA LEU A 574 -4.10 19.10 -0.59
C LEU A 574 -3.16 18.61 0.49
N ALA A 575 -2.96 19.42 1.54
CA ALA A 575 -2.44 18.88 2.78
C ALA A 575 -3.23 17.60 3.06
N ALA A 576 -2.55 16.45 3.08
CA ALA A 576 -3.15 15.20 3.51
C ALA A 576 -3.92 15.51 4.79
N THR A 577 -5.18 15.06 4.88
CA THR A 577 -5.93 15.17 6.13
C THR A 577 -5.02 14.81 7.26
N ASP A 578 -4.96 15.76 8.21
CA ASP A 578 -3.89 15.89 9.19
C ASP A 578 -3.27 14.55 9.61
N PRO A 579 -1.93 14.46 9.75
CA PRO A 579 -1.32 13.40 10.57
C PRO A 579 -2.09 13.33 11.89
N PRO A 580 -2.26 12.15 12.51
CA PRO A 580 -3.26 11.87 13.54
C PRO A 580 -3.47 13.05 14.51
N ALA A 581 -4.40 13.95 14.19
CA ALA A 581 -4.47 15.30 14.75
C ALA A 581 -3.10 16.01 14.96
N ASP A 582 -2.82 17.08 14.20
CA ASP A 582 -2.13 18.21 14.83
C ASP A 582 -3.02 18.70 15.97
N ASP A 583 -2.75 18.20 17.16
CA ASP A 583 -3.26 18.67 18.44
C ASP A 583 -2.87 20.16 18.68
N GLY A 584 -1.88 20.67 17.94
CA GLY A 584 -1.12 21.87 18.23
C GLY A 584 0.17 21.57 18.98
N ASN A 585 0.62 20.30 18.96
CA ASN A 585 1.72 19.80 19.77
C ASN A 585 3.02 19.53 18.99
N LEU A 586 2.98 19.39 17.65
CA LEU A 586 4.18 19.47 16.82
C LEU A 586 4.62 20.93 16.72
N VAL A 587 5.77 21.24 17.30
CA VAL A 587 6.25 22.61 17.45
C VAL A 587 7.09 23.05 16.26
N ALA A 588 7.98 22.19 15.79
CA ALA A 588 8.86 22.46 14.65
C ALA A 588 9.35 21.17 14.01
N HIS A 589 9.57 21.22 12.71
CA HIS A 589 10.08 20.11 11.91
C HIS A 589 11.08 20.63 10.89
N TRP A 590 12.34 20.23 11.06
CA TRP A 590 13.44 20.52 10.15
C TRP A 590 13.74 19.26 9.34
N SER A 591 13.22 19.17 8.11
CA SER A 591 13.42 18.01 7.24
C SER A 591 14.82 17.95 6.64
N MET A 592 15.50 19.09 6.47
CA MET A 592 16.83 19.18 5.85
C MET A 592 16.86 18.80 4.35
N ASP A 593 15.78 19.10 3.62
CA ASP A 593 15.69 18.86 2.17
C ASP A 593 16.16 20.01 1.29
N GLU A 594 16.65 21.12 1.86
CA GLU A 594 17.05 22.29 1.07
C GLU A 594 18.26 22.01 0.16
N GLY A 595 19.12 21.06 0.54
CA GLY A 595 20.29 20.60 -0.22
C GLY A 595 21.40 21.65 -0.45
N ALA A 596 21.19 22.90 -0.05
CA ALA A 596 22.14 24.00 -0.15
C ALA A 596 21.73 25.20 0.73
N GLY A 597 22.70 26.09 0.99
CA GLY A 597 22.45 27.34 1.75
C GLY A 597 22.75 27.20 3.24
N ASP A 598 22.37 28.24 4.00
CA ASP A 598 22.63 28.37 5.44
C ASP A 598 21.35 28.42 6.28
N VAL A 599 20.20 28.16 5.68
CA VAL A 599 18.88 28.08 6.33
C VAL A 599 18.41 26.64 6.32
N VAL A 600 17.88 26.17 7.44
CA VAL A 600 17.17 24.90 7.56
C VAL A 600 15.73 25.24 7.96
N SER A 601 14.79 25.03 7.05
CA SER A 601 13.43 25.55 7.15
C SER A 601 12.61 24.74 8.14
N ASP A 602 11.69 25.41 8.83
CA ASP A 602 10.66 24.74 9.62
C ASP A 602 9.41 24.50 8.77
N ILE A 603 9.20 23.25 8.37
CA ILE A 603 8.13 22.89 7.43
C ILE A 603 6.73 22.86 8.07
N THR A 604 6.64 23.00 9.39
CA THR A 604 5.34 23.12 10.08
C THR A 604 4.63 24.44 9.78
N GLY A 605 5.34 25.44 9.24
CA GLY A 605 4.80 26.78 9.00
C GLY A 605 4.76 27.66 10.26
N ASN A 606 5.28 27.19 11.40
CA ASN A 606 5.35 27.98 12.65
C ASN A 606 6.45 29.05 12.64
N GLY A 607 7.31 29.08 11.61
CA GLY A 607 8.32 30.10 11.40
C GLY A 607 9.55 29.94 12.28
N TYR A 608 9.89 28.69 12.66
CA TYR A 608 11.08 28.37 13.44
C TYR A 608 12.28 27.95 12.59
N ASP A 609 12.47 28.58 11.43
CA ASP A 609 13.64 28.39 10.58
C ASP A 609 14.93 28.50 11.39
N ALA A 610 15.79 27.52 11.22
CA ALA A 610 17.07 27.39 11.88
C ALA A 610 18.22 27.86 10.97
N THR A 611 19.38 28.09 11.57
CA THR A 611 20.56 28.57 10.85
C THR A 611 21.67 27.53 10.88
N LEU A 612 22.13 27.09 9.71
CA LEU A 612 23.29 26.21 9.58
C LEU A 612 24.58 27.00 9.79
N SER A 613 25.30 26.73 10.88
CA SER A 613 26.58 27.39 11.22
C SER A 613 27.80 26.48 11.04
N GLY A 614 27.57 25.19 10.77
CA GLY A 614 28.57 24.19 10.41
C GLY A 614 27.88 22.85 10.13
N GLY A 615 28.47 22.11 9.20
CA GLY A 615 27.87 20.94 8.55
C GLY A 615 27.85 21.11 7.03
N THR A 616 27.67 20.00 6.32
CA THR A 616 27.57 19.96 4.85
C THR A 616 26.30 19.24 4.45
N TRP A 617 25.61 19.79 3.46
CA TRP A 617 24.45 19.16 2.85
C TRP A 617 24.86 17.82 2.23
N ASN A 618 24.17 16.79 2.67
CA ASN A 618 24.18 15.46 2.10
C ASN A 618 22.94 15.33 1.22
N ARG A 619 23.10 14.86 -0.01
CA ARG A 619 21.99 14.72 -0.95
C ARG A 619 21.11 13.50 -0.65
N ILE A 620 21.56 12.61 0.25
CA ILE A 620 20.78 11.43 0.64
C ILE A 620 20.63 11.41 2.16
N GLY A 621 19.39 11.59 2.59
CA GLY A 621 18.94 11.45 3.96
C GLY A 621 18.33 10.09 4.24
N ALA A 622 17.80 9.96 5.45
CA ALA A 622 16.80 8.93 5.76
C ALA A 622 15.50 9.20 4.99
N ASN A 623 15.19 10.48 4.78
CA ASN A 623 14.17 10.98 3.86
C ASN A 623 14.79 12.14 3.07
N GLY A 624 14.66 12.14 1.74
CA GLY A 624 15.18 13.22 0.91
C GLY A 624 16.67 13.49 1.11
N SER A 625 17.01 14.67 1.62
CA SER A 625 18.39 15.17 1.83
C SER A 625 18.70 15.32 3.34
N ALA A 626 19.96 15.37 3.73
CA ALA A 626 20.37 15.42 5.13
C ALA A 626 21.52 16.40 5.39
N LEU A 627 21.92 16.52 6.67
CA LEU A 627 23.12 17.25 7.05
C LEU A 627 24.17 16.33 7.69
N ALA A 628 25.38 16.36 7.14
CA ALA A 628 26.57 15.72 7.71
C ALA A 628 27.37 16.70 8.56
N PHE A 629 27.81 16.26 9.73
CA PHE A 629 28.52 17.07 10.71
C PHE A 629 29.89 16.49 11.05
N GLU A 630 30.81 17.39 11.42
CA GLU A 630 32.12 17.06 11.97
C GLU A 630 32.26 17.65 13.38
N SER A 631 32.75 16.85 14.33
CA SER A 631 32.79 17.13 15.77
C SER A 631 33.43 18.46 16.21
N GLU A 632 34.26 19.09 15.37
CA GLU A 632 34.90 20.39 15.64
C GLU A 632 34.21 21.60 14.95
N SER A 633 33.29 21.35 14.03
CA SER A 633 32.59 22.38 13.26
C SER A 633 31.29 22.83 13.95
N GLY A 634 30.73 23.96 13.52
CA GLY A 634 29.42 24.42 14.00
C GLY A 634 28.32 23.38 13.75
N GLY A 635 27.10 23.66 14.22
CA GLY A 635 25.93 22.82 13.94
C GLY A 635 24.79 23.67 13.42
N VAL A 636 23.56 23.15 13.54
CA VAL A 636 22.36 23.94 13.26
C VAL A 636 21.91 24.65 14.53
N GLN A 637 21.76 25.98 14.44
CA GLN A 637 21.29 26.84 15.51
C GLN A 637 19.78 26.98 15.44
N LEU A 638 19.09 26.51 16.47
CA LEU A 638 17.63 26.57 16.57
C LEU A 638 17.18 27.89 17.23
N PRO A 639 16.06 28.49 16.78
CA PRO A 639 15.51 29.67 17.42
C PRO A 639 14.96 29.31 18.82
N ALA A 640 15.37 30.07 19.84
CA ALA A 640 14.94 29.82 21.23
C ALA A 640 13.42 29.89 21.42
N SER A 641 12.70 30.60 20.54
CA SER A 641 11.24 30.69 20.55
C SER A 641 10.55 29.35 20.29
N ALA A 642 11.18 28.42 19.56
CA ALA A 642 10.65 27.08 19.33
C ALA A 642 10.48 26.28 20.63
N PHE A 643 11.17 26.66 21.71
CA PHE A 643 11.10 25.96 22.99
C PHE A 643 10.20 26.67 24.01
N SER A 644 9.49 27.72 23.60
CA SER A 644 8.71 28.56 24.52
C SER A 644 7.44 27.90 25.06
N SER A 645 6.92 26.89 24.36
CA SER A 645 5.77 26.08 24.76
C SER A 645 6.14 24.91 25.68
N LEU A 646 7.42 24.57 25.83
CA LEU A 646 7.86 23.43 26.64
C LEU A 646 7.77 23.72 28.13
N ASP A 647 7.21 22.78 28.89
CA ASP A 647 7.25 22.79 30.36
C ASP A 647 7.41 21.38 30.95
N GLN A 648 6.32 20.61 30.96
CA GLN A 648 6.27 19.31 31.63
C GLN A 648 6.52 18.15 30.67
N GLU A 649 6.28 18.34 29.39
CA GLU A 649 6.33 17.28 28.39
C GLU A 649 7.18 17.70 27.19
N VAL A 650 7.81 16.73 26.53
CA VAL A 650 8.57 16.92 25.30
C VAL A 650 8.76 15.59 24.58
N THR A 651 8.79 15.66 23.26
CA THR A 651 9.33 14.61 22.40
C THR A 651 10.29 15.22 21.40
N LEU A 652 11.49 14.63 21.27
CA LEU A 652 12.44 14.92 20.21
C LEU A 652 12.59 13.68 19.34
N SER A 653 12.34 13.81 18.04
CA SER A 653 12.53 12.77 17.03
C SER A 653 13.63 13.21 16.07
N MET A 654 14.47 12.26 15.64
CA MET A 654 15.53 12.49 14.66
C MET A 654 16.01 11.17 14.04
N TRP A 655 16.43 11.23 12.80
CA TRP A 655 17.20 10.18 12.15
C TRP A 655 18.69 10.47 12.27
N VAL A 656 19.48 9.44 12.55
CA VAL A 656 20.93 9.57 12.83
C VAL A 656 21.70 8.42 12.19
N ASN A 657 22.79 8.74 11.49
CA ASN A 657 23.76 7.79 10.96
C ASN A 657 25.19 8.21 11.33
N GLY A 658 25.79 7.51 12.31
CA GLY A 658 27.13 7.83 12.80
C GLY A 658 28.25 7.24 11.95
N VAL A 659 29.41 7.91 11.95
CA VAL A 659 30.59 7.41 11.22
C VAL A 659 31.12 6.09 11.79
N ASN A 660 31.85 5.33 10.97
CA ASN A 660 32.45 4.05 11.36
C ASN A 660 33.34 4.10 12.62
N SER A 661 33.96 5.26 12.90
CA SER A 661 34.87 5.46 14.05
C SER A 661 34.15 5.60 15.39
N GLN A 662 32.81 5.65 15.40
CA GLN A 662 32.00 5.59 16.62
C GLN A 662 32.30 4.32 17.43
N PRO A 663 32.21 4.36 18.79
CA PRO A 663 31.66 5.45 19.59
C PRO A 663 32.64 6.61 19.84
N LEU A 664 32.14 7.82 19.64
CA LEU A 664 32.77 9.08 19.99
C LEU A 664 32.02 9.70 21.18
N GLN A 665 32.52 10.81 21.71
CA GLN A 665 31.94 11.45 22.90
C GLN A 665 30.83 12.44 22.47
N ASP A 666 29.87 11.95 21.69
CA ASP A 666 29.08 12.81 20.82
C ASP A 666 27.88 13.45 21.51
N SER A 667 27.44 14.57 20.96
CA SER A 667 26.27 15.33 21.38
C SER A 667 25.45 15.70 20.14
N VAL A 668 24.44 14.90 19.80
CA VAL A 668 23.62 15.11 18.59
C VAL A 668 22.64 16.27 18.76
N PHE A 669 22.18 16.53 19.99
CA PHE A 669 21.28 17.63 20.32
C PHE A 669 21.64 18.23 21.68
N GLY A 670 21.59 19.55 21.81
CA GLY A 670 21.84 20.24 23.07
C GLY A 670 21.03 21.52 23.21
N ALA A 671 20.46 21.75 24.39
CA ALA A 671 19.78 22.99 24.73
C ALA A 671 20.19 23.50 26.12
N GLY A 672 20.37 24.81 26.25
CA GLY A 672 20.84 25.46 27.46
C GLY A 672 19.97 26.63 27.93
N GLY A 673 19.92 26.81 29.24
CA GLY A 673 19.31 27.95 29.93
C GLY A 673 20.34 28.74 30.75
N VAL A 674 19.84 29.59 31.64
CA VAL A 674 20.67 30.42 32.54
C VAL A 674 21.53 29.57 33.48
N ASP A 675 20.99 28.45 33.96
CA ASP A 675 21.64 27.54 34.91
C ASP A 675 22.42 26.39 34.23
N GLY A 676 22.71 26.54 32.93
CA GLY A 676 23.45 25.58 32.12
C GLY A 676 22.54 24.66 31.31
N ARG A 677 22.97 23.42 31.11
CA ARG A 677 22.30 22.43 30.25
C ARG A 677 20.87 22.12 30.73
N ILE A 678 19.92 22.14 29.80
CA ILE A 678 18.55 21.64 30.00
C ILE A 678 18.37 20.34 29.21
N PHE A 679 18.74 20.32 27.93
CA PHE A 679 18.74 19.12 27.09
C PHE A 679 20.16 18.72 26.68
N ASN A 680 20.43 17.42 26.66
CA ASN A 680 21.53 16.86 25.87
C ASN A 680 21.24 15.40 25.52
N ILE A 681 21.39 15.07 24.25
CA ILE A 681 21.39 13.71 23.74
C ILE A 681 22.81 13.33 23.37
N HIS A 682 23.40 12.40 24.12
CA HIS A 682 24.63 11.72 23.72
C HIS A 682 24.27 10.45 22.97
N LEU A 683 24.67 10.36 21.70
CA LEU A 683 24.34 9.25 20.82
C LEU A 683 25.55 8.91 19.91
N PRO A 684 26.40 7.97 20.35
CA PRO A 684 26.58 7.52 21.72
C PRO A 684 27.62 8.39 22.47
N TRP A 685 27.85 8.08 23.75
CA TRP A 685 29.05 8.51 24.48
C TRP A 685 30.22 7.53 24.25
N SER A 686 31.41 7.84 24.78
CA SER A 686 32.64 7.04 24.59
C SER A 686 32.60 5.61 25.11
N ASN A 687 31.57 5.23 25.86
CA ASN A 687 31.30 3.88 26.34
C ASN A 687 30.07 3.24 25.66
N SER A 688 29.68 3.71 24.48
CA SER A 688 28.50 3.28 23.71
C SER A 688 27.15 3.55 24.40
N ALA A 689 27.14 4.37 25.44
CA ALA A 689 25.90 4.73 26.13
C ALA A 689 25.13 5.79 25.36
N VAL A 690 23.86 5.52 25.08
CA VAL A 690 22.88 6.55 24.70
C VAL A 690 22.41 7.22 25.99
N ILE A 691 22.49 8.54 26.05
CA ILE A 691 22.17 9.32 27.25
C ILE A 691 21.21 10.42 26.84
N TRP A 692 20.08 10.50 27.54
CA TRP A 692 19.13 11.60 27.40
C TRP A 692 19.02 12.34 28.73
N ASP A 693 19.54 13.57 28.72
CA ASP A 693 19.40 14.54 29.79
C ASP A 693 18.25 15.50 29.46
N ALA A 694 17.25 15.63 30.34
CA ALA A 694 16.17 16.58 30.13
C ALA A 694 15.67 17.24 31.41
N GLY A 695 15.60 18.57 31.42
CA GLY A 695 15.20 19.38 32.56
C GLY A 695 16.35 19.71 33.51
N ASN A 696 16.27 20.85 34.19
CA ASN A 696 17.34 21.35 35.06
C ASN A 696 16.77 21.99 36.33
N LEU A 697 17.44 21.76 37.46
CA LEU A 697 17.29 22.52 38.69
C LEU A 697 18.67 22.74 39.32
N GLU A 698 19.13 24.00 39.36
CA GLU A 698 20.40 24.41 39.99
C GLU A 698 21.62 23.57 39.50
N GLY A 699 21.66 23.24 38.21
CA GLY A 699 22.75 22.48 37.60
C GLY A 699 22.64 20.95 37.76
N THR A 700 21.57 20.44 38.38
CA THR A 700 21.20 19.02 38.38
C THR A 700 20.14 18.77 37.32
N TYR A 701 20.28 17.69 36.56
CA TYR A 701 19.38 17.33 35.45
C TYR A 701 18.87 15.89 35.61
N ASP A 702 17.69 15.61 35.06
CA ASP A 702 17.20 14.24 34.95
C ASP A 702 17.91 13.55 33.80
N ARG A 703 18.28 12.28 34.03
CA ARG A 703 19.03 11.46 33.08
C ARG A 703 18.43 10.08 32.96
N THR A 704 18.35 9.61 31.72
CA THR A 704 18.23 8.19 31.36
C THR A 704 19.47 7.77 30.57
N SER A 705 19.92 6.51 30.72
CA SER A 705 21.13 6.03 30.04
C SER A 705 21.15 4.51 29.92
N LYS A 706 21.41 4.02 28.70
CA LYS A 706 21.58 2.60 28.40
C LYS A 706 22.64 2.41 27.30
N VAL A 707 23.46 1.38 27.43
CA VAL A 707 24.43 1.01 26.38
C VAL A 707 23.67 0.47 25.17
N ALA A 708 23.98 0.98 23.99
CA ALA A 708 23.45 0.50 22.71
C ALA A 708 24.48 -0.37 21.99
N ASP A 709 23.97 -1.27 21.16
CA ASP A 709 24.80 -2.00 20.20
C ASP A 709 25.28 -1.06 19.09
N ALA A 710 26.44 -1.36 18.51
CA ALA A 710 27.09 -0.49 17.53
C ALA A 710 26.20 -0.16 16.32
N SER A 711 25.43 -1.13 15.83
CA SER A 711 24.53 -0.99 14.68
C SER A 711 23.35 -0.04 14.90
N LEU A 712 23.11 0.43 16.13
CA LEU A 712 22.04 1.38 16.43
C LEU A 712 22.49 2.84 16.37
N TYR A 713 23.80 3.10 16.31
CA TYR A 713 24.35 4.45 16.29
C TYR A 713 25.39 4.69 15.19
N LYS A 714 25.65 3.69 14.36
CA LYS A 714 26.48 3.78 13.15
C LYS A 714 26.11 2.66 12.17
N ASP A 715 26.73 2.68 11.01
CA ASP A 715 26.60 1.67 9.95
C ASP A 715 25.18 1.64 9.34
N GLY A 716 24.50 2.79 9.37
CA GLY A 716 23.15 2.97 8.84
C GLY A 716 22.28 3.97 9.60
N TRP A 717 21.24 4.43 8.93
CA TRP A 717 20.21 5.31 9.49
C TRP A 717 19.41 4.58 10.58
N ASN A 718 19.26 5.23 11.73
CA ASN A 718 18.37 4.78 12.80
C ASN A 718 17.52 5.95 13.28
N HIS A 719 16.22 5.70 13.46
CA HIS A 719 15.27 6.67 13.98
C HIS A 719 15.28 6.64 15.50
N TRP A 720 15.61 7.77 16.12
CA TRP A 720 15.68 7.88 17.58
C TRP A 720 14.65 8.88 18.08
N VAL A 721 13.84 8.44 19.06
CA VAL A 721 12.83 9.29 19.70
C VAL A 721 13.06 9.32 21.20
N PHE A 722 13.11 10.54 21.76
CA PHE A 722 13.36 10.80 23.16
C PHE A 722 12.17 11.53 23.76
N THR A 723 11.49 10.90 24.72
CA THR A 723 10.32 11.51 25.38
C THR A 723 10.59 11.76 26.86
N LYS A 724 9.94 12.78 27.40
CA LYS A 724 9.87 13.00 28.85
C LYS A 724 8.52 13.58 29.22
N ASN A 725 7.96 13.07 30.32
CA ASN A 725 6.84 13.66 31.03
C ASN A 725 7.21 13.83 32.51
N ALA A 726 7.46 15.08 32.91
CA ALA A 726 7.81 15.44 34.28
C ALA A 726 6.63 15.30 35.26
N GLY A 727 5.38 15.34 34.75
CA GLY A 727 4.16 15.13 35.53
C GLY A 727 4.01 13.68 35.98
N THR A 728 4.26 12.71 35.09
CA THR A 728 4.32 11.28 35.42
C THR A 728 5.68 10.86 35.99
N GLY A 729 6.71 11.65 35.69
CA GLY A 729 8.10 11.40 36.05
C GLY A 729 8.78 10.36 35.16
N VAL A 730 8.27 10.12 33.95
CA VAL A 730 8.77 9.10 33.02
C VAL A 730 9.64 9.73 31.94
N MET A 731 10.73 9.05 31.59
CA MET A 731 11.54 9.33 30.39
C MET A 731 11.69 8.06 29.59
N ASN A 732 11.48 8.15 28.28
CA ASN A 732 11.64 7.04 27.36
C ASN A 732 12.66 7.37 26.27
N ILE A 733 13.31 6.32 25.77
CA ILE A 733 14.09 6.32 24.54
C ILE A 733 13.48 5.22 23.67
N TYR A 734 13.19 5.55 22.42
CA TYR A 734 12.76 4.63 21.38
C TYR A 734 13.79 4.62 20.26
N VAL A 735 13.89 3.48 19.57
CA VAL A 735 14.68 3.33 18.35
C VAL A 735 13.88 2.53 17.33
N ASN A 736 13.78 3.03 16.11
CA ASN A 736 13.07 2.42 14.98
C ASN A 736 11.64 1.98 15.36
N GLY A 737 10.86 2.92 15.93
CA GLY A 737 9.50 2.69 16.42
C GLY A 737 9.37 1.90 17.74
N GLY A 738 10.41 1.18 18.18
CA GLY A 738 10.38 0.32 19.37
C GLY A 738 10.94 0.94 20.65
N LEU A 739 10.40 0.59 21.82
CA LEU A 739 10.91 1.07 23.12
C LEU A 739 12.31 0.51 23.43
N PHE A 740 13.31 1.38 23.48
CA PHE A 740 14.69 1.02 23.83
C PHE A 740 14.93 1.03 25.35
N HIS A 741 14.49 2.08 26.03
CA HIS A 741 14.69 2.22 27.48
C HIS A 741 13.65 3.13 28.12
N THR A 742 13.29 2.84 29.37
CA THR A 742 12.38 3.67 30.17
C THR A 742 12.91 3.80 31.60
N VAL A 743 12.75 4.98 32.20
CA VAL A 743 13.04 5.23 33.61
C VAL A 743 11.96 6.12 34.22
N SER A 744 11.68 5.90 35.52
CA SER A 744 10.72 6.68 36.30
C SER A 744 11.41 7.58 37.33
N GLY A 745 10.64 8.49 37.93
CA GLY A 745 11.12 9.39 39.00
C GLY A 745 11.93 10.59 38.49
N LYS A 746 11.68 11.01 37.25
CA LYS A 746 12.37 12.10 36.53
C LYS A 746 11.42 13.28 36.32
N SER A 747 11.31 14.16 37.31
CA SER A 747 10.25 15.18 37.40
C SER A 747 10.73 16.63 37.25
N LEU A 748 11.96 16.87 36.77
CA LEU A 748 12.46 18.24 36.56
C LEU A 748 11.81 18.89 35.32
N SER A 749 11.33 20.14 35.46
CA SER A 749 10.77 20.93 34.35
C SER A 749 11.81 21.26 33.29
N MET A 750 11.35 21.47 32.06
CA MET A 750 12.15 21.72 30.87
C MET A 750 12.06 23.17 30.37
N THR A 751 11.44 24.05 31.18
CA THR A 751 11.35 25.49 30.88
C THR A 751 12.71 26.20 30.89
N GLY A 752 12.77 27.38 30.27
CA GLY A 752 13.90 28.30 30.39
C GLY A 752 15.04 28.05 29.39
N ILE A 753 14.77 27.34 28.31
CA ILE A 753 15.69 27.20 27.18
C ILE A 753 15.90 28.56 26.51
N THR A 754 17.17 28.91 26.30
CA THR A 754 17.60 30.20 25.72
C THR A 754 18.48 30.04 24.49
N ASN A 755 18.99 28.83 24.26
CA ASN A 755 19.76 28.43 23.10
C ASN A 755 19.61 26.93 22.89
N ALA A 756 19.56 26.51 21.64
CA ALA A 756 19.55 25.10 21.28
C ALA A 756 20.29 24.90 19.95
N THR A 757 20.91 23.72 19.82
CA THR A 757 21.64 23.31 18.61
C THR A 757 21.53 21.81 18.42
N PHE A 758 21.52 21.36 17.17
CA PHE A 758 21.80 19.97 16.81
C PHE A 758 23.04 19.86 15.91
N GLY A 759 23.61 18.65 15.80
CA GLY A 759 24.83 18.36 15.04
C GLY A 759 26.13 18.89 15.64
N LYS A 760 26.06 19.82 16.60
CA LYS A 760 27.23 20.46 17.22
C LYS A 760 27.92 19.52 18.22
N GLY A 761 29.08 18.99 17.83
CA GLY A 761 29.83 18.01 18.62
C GLY A 761 29.39 16.57 18.32
N TYR A 762 28.86 16.35 17.13
CA TYR A 762 28.55 15.05 16.55
C TYR A 762 29.39 14.87 15.27
N THR A 763 29.87 13.65 15.03
CA THR A 763 30.43 13.28 13.72
C THR A 763 29.55 12.21 13.07
N GLY A 764 28.86 12.58 12.00
CA GLY A 764 27.92 11.75 11.25
C GLY A 764 26.79 12.58 10.64
N SER A 765 25.81 11.90 10.05
CA SER A 765 24.66 12.52 9.41
C SER A 765 23.43 12.52 10.32
N MET A 766 22.62 13.57 10.21
CA MET A 766 21.32 13.70 10.86
C MET A 766 20.27 14.14 9.85
N ASP A 767 19.04 13.71 10.09
CA ASP A 767 17.90 13.97 9.24
C ASP A 767 16.59 14.05 10.05
N GLU A 768 15.54 14.66 9.48
CA GLU A 768 14.16 14.62 9.99
C GLU A 768 14.04 14.98 11.50
N VAL A 769 14.58 16.14 11.89
CA VAL A 769 14.58 16.58 13.30
C VAL A 769 13.25 17.24 13.64
N MET A 770 12.50 16.64 14.58
CA MET A 770 11.19 17.14 15.01
C MET A 770 11.15 17.41 16.51
N LEU A 771 10.44 18.46 16.90
CA LEU A 771 10.20 18.86 18.28
C LEU A 771 8.69 18.89 18.56
N PHE A 772 8.26 18.13 19.57
CA PHE A 772 6.91 18.17 20.10
C PHE A 772 6.93 18.70 21.54
N ASN A 773 5.86 19.40 21.94
CA ASN A 773 5.67 19.91 23.31
C ASN A 773 4.93 18.92 24.23
N GLU A 774 4.76 17.67 23.78
CA GLU A 774 4.07 16.59 24.50
C GLU A 774 4.90 15.30 24.55
N GLU A 775 4.50 14.36 25.41
CA GLU A 775 4.99 12.98 25.38
C GLU A 775 4.19 12.16 24.36
N LEU A 776 4.81 11.79 23.24
CA LEU A 776 4.18 10.87 22.27
C LEU A 776 4.00 9.48 22.88
N SER A 777 2.87 8.85 22.52
CA SER A 777 2.59 7.45 22.86
C SER A 777 3.51 6.49 22.08
N ALA A 778 3.64 5.25 22.54
CA ALA A 778 4.42 4.24 21.81
C ALA A 778 3.88 3.99 20.40
N ASP A 779 2.55 4.01 20.23
CA ASP A 779 1.91 3.80 18.92
C ASP A 779 2.16 4.99 17.99
N ALA A 780 2.12 6.23 18.51
CA ALA A 780 2.45 7.43 17.73
C ALA A 780 3.93 7.43 17.31
N VAL A 781 4.84 6.95 18.17
CA VAL A 781 6.25 6.78 17.82
C VAL A 781 6.45 5.71 16.75
N ALA A 782 5.69 4.61 16.81
CA ALA A 782 5.73 3.57 15.78
C ALA A 782 5.17 4.07 14.43
N ALA A 783 4.08 4.84 14.44
CA ALA A 783 3.53 5.47 13.26
C ALA A 783 4.53 6.47 12.64
N LEU A 784 5.16 7.31 13.46
CA LEU A 784 6.17 8.28 13.02
C LEU A 784 7.37 7.62 12.32
N TYR A 785 7.72 6.39 12.72
CA TYR A 785 8.75 5.58 12.06
C TYR A 785 8.25 4.97 10.74
N ALA A 786 6.98 4.55 10.67
CA ALA A 786 6.40 3.88 9.51
C ALA A 786 6.03 4.83 8.35
N GLU A 787 5.79 6.11 8.64
CA GLU A 787 5.39 7.14 7.65
C GLU A 787 6.54 7.63 6.74
N GLN A 788 7.75 7.07 6.84
CA GLN A 788 8.89 7.53 6.07
C GLN A 788 8.83 7.04 4.61
N PRO A 789 9.21 7.89 3.64
CA PRO A 789 9.23 7.51 2.24
C PRO A 789 10.24 6.40 2.00
N ASP A 790 9.91 5.59 0.99
CA ASP A 790 10.70 4.44 0.60
C ASP A 790 12.14 4.86 0.27
N PRO A 791 13.15 4.41 1.05
CA PRO A 791 14.54 4.79 0.82
C PRO A 791 15.06 4.43 -0.58
N TYR A 792 14.47 3.42 -1.24
CA TYR A 792 14.78 3.13 -2.64
C TYR A 792 14.25 4.18 -3.60
N ALA A 793 13.06 4.71 -3.36
CA ALA A 793 12.51 5.80 -4.16
C ALA A 793 13.35 7.08 -3.96
N VAL A 794 13.76 7.36 -2.73
CA VAL A 794 14.68 8.46 -2.40
C VAL A 794 16.01 8.26 -3.14
N TRP A 795 16.64 7.09 -3.04
CA TRP A 795 17.91 6.84 -3.74
C TRP A 795 17.77 6.92 -5.26
N LEU A 796 16.71 6.32 -5.84
CA LEU A 796 16.45 6.30 -7.28
C LEU A 796 16.23 7.71 -7.85
N SER A 797 15.51 8.58 -7.12
CA SER A 797 15.29 9.97 -7.55
C SER A 797 16.62 10.76 -7.66
N HIS A 798 17.60 10.45 -6.81
CA HIS A 798 18.93 11.08 -6.85
C HIS A 798 19.90 10.41 -7.84
N HIS A 799 19.71 9.11 -8.16
CA HIS A 799 20.68 8.30 -8.91
C HIS A 799 20.19 7.78 -10.27
N SER A 800 18.98 8.17 -10.70
CA SER A 800 18.30 7.72 -11.92
C SER A 800 19.14 7.73 -13.21
N ASN A 801 20.25 8.49 -13.24
CA ASN A 801 21.13 8.61 -14.41
C ASN A 801 22.66 8.69 -14.09
N GLN A 802 23.10 8.40 -12.86
CA GLN A 802 24.43 8.84 -12.37
C GLN A 802 25.51 7.75 -12.19
N MET A 803 25.29 6.48 -12.56
CA MET A 803 26.34 5.44 -12.43
C MET A 803 27.43 5.51 -13.52
N SER A 804 27.89 6.72 -13.85
CA SER A 804 28.95 7.00 -14.81
C SER A 804 30.21 7.58 -14.17
N ASP A 805 30.16 7.93 -12.87
CA ASP A 805 31.36 8.34 -12.14
C ASP A 805 32.27 7.13 -11.91
N THR A 806 33.56 7.35 -12.09
CA THR A 806 34.62 6.32 -12.01
C THR A 806 35.75 6.78 -11.09
N ASP A 807 35.56 7.90 -10.37
CA ASP A 807 36.53 8.38 -9.39
C ASP A 807 36.64 7.41 -8.21
N PHE A 808 37.86 7.19 -7.74
CA PHE A 808 38.16 6.22 -6.70
C PHE A 808 37.77 6.73 -5.30
N ASP A 809 37.63 8.04 -5.17
CA ASP A 809 37.30 8.74 -3.92
C ASP A 809 35.87 9.37 -3.98
N SER A 810 35.00 8.94 -4.91
CA SER A 810 33.61 9.40 -4.97
C SER A 810 32.75 8.78 -3.87
N ASP A 811 31.79 9.55 -3.38
CA ASP A 811 30.74 9.13 -2.45
C ASP A 811 29.42 9.48 -3.15
N LEU A 812 29.00 8.63 -4.09
CA LEU A 812 27.85 8.92 -4.96
C LEU A 812 26.56 8.87 -4.14
N ASP A 813 26.41 7.86 -3.28
CA ASP A 813 25.25 7.76 -2.38
C ASP A 813 25.31 8.70 -1.15
N GLY A 814 26.38 9.49 -0.99
CA GLY A 814 26.48 10.54 0.01
C GLY A 814 26.47 10.05 1.45
N ASP A 815 26.64 8.75 1.72
CA ASP A 815 26.56 8.19 3.07
C ASP A 815 27.77 8.52 3.95
N GLY A 816 28.73 9.29 3.41
CA GLY A 816 29.98 9.68 4.06
C GLY A 816 31.09 8.64 3.93
N LEU A 817 30.90 7.59 3.12
CA LEU A 817 31.87 6.52 2.91
C LEU A 817 32.44 6.53 1.49
N GLU A 818 33.75 6.80 1.39
CA GLU A 818 34.52 6.63 0.15
C GLU A 818 34.37 5.18 -0.36
N ASN A 819 33.72 5.00 -1.52
CA ASN A 819 33.47 3.70 -2.12
C ASN A 819 33.69 3.76 -3.65
N GLY A 820 34.06 2.61 -4.24
CA GLY A 820 34.58 2.59 -5.61
C GLY A 820 33.55 2.26 -6.69
N LEU A 821 32.37 1.75 -6.31
CA LEU A 821 31.32 1.30 -7.23
C LEU A 821 30.02 0.89 -6.51
N GLU A 822 28.88 1.38 -6.97
CA GLU A 822 27.52 1.18 -6.41
C GLU A 822 26.56 0.57 -7.46
N PHE A 823 25.51 -0.18 -7.06
CA PHE A 823 24.49 -0.73 -7.99
C PHE A 823 23.21 -1.26 -7.30
N LEU A 824 22.08 -1.13 -7.98
CA LEU A 824 20.76 -1.67 -7.59
C LEU A 824 20.35 -2.88 -8.45
N LEU A 825 19.74 -3.91 -7.85
CA LEU A 825 19.11 -5.02 -8.57
C LEU A 825 18.06 -4.52 -9.59
N ASN A 826 18.08 -5.05 -10.83
CA ASN A 826 17.25 -4.63 -11.98
C ASN A 826 17.62 -3.30 -12.67
N THR A 827 18.67 -2.61 -12.25
CA THR A 827 19.28 -1.56 -13.08
C THR A 827 20.28 -2.18 -14.06
N ASP A 828 20.51 -1.56 -15.23
CA ASP A 828 21.46 -2.06 -16.23
C ASP A 828 22.90 -1.65 -15.86
N PRO A 829 23.72 -2.55 -15.27
CA PRO A 829 25.08 -2.21 -14.87
C PRO A 829 26.01 -2.03 -16.08
N THR A 830 25.53 -2.27 -17.31
CA THR A 830 26.33 -2.16 -18.54
C THR A 830 26.27 -0.76 -19.17
N LYS A 831 25.47 0.17 -18.61
CA LYS A 831 25.39 1.56 -19.08
C LYS A 831 26.58 2.43 -18.64
N GLY A 832 27.43 1.95 -17.72
CA GLY A 832 28.72 2.56 -17.39
C GLY A 832 29.83 2.11 -18.35
N THR A 833 30.57 3.02 -18.95
CA THR A 833 31.66 2.68 -19.89
C THR A 833 32.94 2.26 -19.15
N GLY A 834 33.02 1.03 -18.63
CA GLY A 834 34.24 0.54 -17.94
C GLY A 834 34.28 -0.96 -17.66
N GLY A 835 35.47 -1.57 -17.70
CA GLY A 835 35.70 -3.03 -17.55
C GLY A 835 35.69 -3.59 -16.12
N ASN A 836 35.16 -2.85 -15.13
CA ASN A 836 35.06 -3.29 -13.73
C ASN A 836 33.60 -3.30 -13.22
N MET A 837 32.60 -3.20 -14.11
CA MET A 837 31.18 -3.20 -13.73
C MET A 837 30.69 -4.64 -13.41
N PRO A 838 29.92 -4.84 -12.33
CA PRO A 838 29.32 -6.12 -12.02
C PRO A 838 28.18 -6.42 -12.99
N THR A 839 28.19 -7.56 -13.65
CA THR A 839 27.02 -8.10 -14.33
C THR A 839 26.11 -8.73 -13.28
N VAL A 840 24.85 -8.31 -13.24
CA VAL A 840 23.82 -8.94 -12.42
C VAL A 840 23.20 -10.08 -13.21
N ALA A 841 23.16 -11.27 -12.63
CA ALA A 841 22.48 -12.43 -13.20
C ALA A 841 21.64 -13.13 -12.14
N VAL A 842 20.40 -13.48 -12.47
CA VAL A 842 19.62 -14.45 -11.70
C VAL A 842 20.09 -15.83 -12.14
N VAL A 843 20.78 -16.57 -11.27
CA VAL A 843 21.32 -17.89 -11.60
C VAL A 843 20.83 -18.89 -10.56
N ASP A 844 19.72 -19.57 -10.91
CA ASP A 844 19.05 -20.69 -10.22
C ASP A 844 18.37 -20.38 -8.85
N GLU A 845 17.28 -21.13 -8.58
CA GLU A 845 16.32 -21.11 -7.45
C GLU A 845 16.76 -20.37 -6.15
N GLY A 846 16.63 -19.03 -6.10
CA GLY A 846 16.63 -18.25 -4.84
C GLY A 846 17.91 -17.50 -4.47
N SER A 847 18.73 -17.05 -5.43
CA SER A 847 19.91 -16.19 -5.13
C SER A 847 20.16 -15.10 -6.18
N VAL A 848 20.60 -13.94 -5.70
CA VAL A 848 21.07 -12.78 -6.47
C VAL A 848 22.59 -12.85 -6.64
N VAL A 849 23.08 -12.73 -7.88
CA VAL A 849 24.51 -12.84 -8.20
C VAL A 849 25.07 -11.56 -8.80
N PHE A 850 26.13 -11.04 -8.19
CA PHE A 850 26.91 -9.89 -8.66
C PHE A 850 28.29 -10.33 -9.16
N SER A 851 28.61 -10.13 -10.45
CA SER A 851 29.86 -10.62 -11.05
C SER A 851 30.70 -9.53 -11.72
N PHE A 852 31.90 -9.22 -11.22
CA PHE A 852 32.78 -8.16 -11.77
C PHE A 852 34.23 -8.65 -11.96
N GLU A 853 35.05 -7.91 -12.70
CA GLU A 853 36.49 -8.18 -12.83
C GLU A 853 37.33 -7.19 -12.02
N ARG A 854 38.42 -7.66 -11.41
CA ARG A 854 39.43 -6.81 -10.75
C ARG A 854 40.83 -7.09 -11.28
N THR A 855 41.72 -6.11 -11.25
CA THR A 855 43.15 -6.39 -11.49
C THR A 855 43.75 -7.09 -10.27
N VAL A 856 44.59 -8.11 -10.46
CA VAL A 856 45.30 -8.79 -9.34
C VAL A 856 46.12 -7.79 -8.52
N ALA A 857 46.67 -6.76 -9.17
CA ALA A 857 47.45 -5.70 -8.54
C ALA A 857 46.65 -4.84 -7.53
N SER A 858 45.32 -4.69 -7.72
CA SER A 858 44.48 -3.90 -6.81
C SER A 858 44.52 -4.42 -5.37
N THR A 859 44.57 -5.74 -5.20
CA THR A 859 44.50 -6.42 -3.89
C THR A 859 45.71 -6.20 -2.98
N ALA A 860 46.86 -5.81 -3.52
CA ALA A 860 48.12 -5.79 -2.78
C ALA A 860 48.19 -4.67 -1.71
N ASN A 861 47.45 -3.57 -1.91
CA ASN A 861 47.50 -2.37 -1.06
C ASN A 861 46.11 -1.86 -0.64
N THR A 862 45.06 -2.68 -0.81
CA THR A 862 43.70 -2.31 -0.44
C THR A 862 43.02 -3.45 0.32
N THR A 863 42.12 -3.10 1.24
CA THR A 863 41.08 -3.99 1.75
C THR A 863 39.82 -3.72 0.92
N GLN A 864 39.26 -4.74 0.29
CA GLN A 864 38.04 -4.64 -0.52
C GLN A 864 36.91 -5.34 0.23
N ILE A 865 35.77 -4.66 0.35
CA ILE A 865 34.59 -5.12 1.08
C ILE A 865 33.40 -4.98 0.12
N PHE A 866 32.66 -6.06 -0.07
CA PHE A 866 31.38 -5.99 -0.76
C PHE A 866 30.30 -5.68 0.27
N GLU A 867 29.48 -4.66 0.04
CA GLU A 867 28.38 -4.31 0.92
C GLU A 867 27.05 -4.55 0.20
N TYR A 868 26.00 -4.94 0.92
CA TYR A 868 24.65 -5.07 0.37
C TYR A 868 23.59 -4.58 1.35
N SER A 869 22.47 -4.11 0.82
CA SER A 869 21.38 -3.57 1.62
C SER A 869 20.01 -3.86 0.99
N PRO A 870 19.03 -4.35 1.77
CA PRO A 870 17.65 -4.50 1.33
C PRO A 870 16.76 -3.30 1.60
N ASP A 871 17.27 -2.25 2.24
CA ASP A 871 16.46 -1.08 2.63
C ASP A 871 17.18 0.25 2.40
N LEU A 872 18.44 0.23 1.95
CA LEU A 872 19.37 1.37 1.84
C LEU A 872 19.63 2.15 3.14
N LEU A 873 18.96 1.79 4.22
CA LEU A 873 19.15 2.36 5.55
C LEU A 873 20.30 1.63 6.26
N LYS A 874 20.49 0.33 6.02
CA LYS A 874 21.52 -0.50 6.68
C LYS A 874 22.26 -1.41 5.74
N TRP A 875 23.55 -1.61 6.00
CA TRP A 875 24.46 -2.32 5.10
C TRP A 875 25.12 -3.53 5.74
N SER A 876 24.97 -4.68 5.09
CA SER A 876 25.70 -5.92 5.38
C SER A 876 27.04 -5.93 4.65
N GLN A 877 28.11 -6.44 5.29
CA GLN A 877 29.47 -6.41 4.74
C GLN A 877 30.07 -7.81 4.54
N LEU A 878 30.73 -8.03 3.39
CA LEU A 878 31.45 -9.25 3.03
C LEU A 878 32.90 -8.95 2.65
N GLN A 879 33.86 -9.50 3.40
CA GLN A 879 35.30 -9.29 3.18
C GLN A 879 35.80 -10.04 1.94
N MET A 880 36.52 -9.37 1.05
CA MET A 880 36.97 -9.94 -0.23
C MET A 880 38.42 -10.47 -0.25
N THR A 881 38.99 -10.79 0.92
CA THR A 881 40.40 -11.20 1.05
C THR A 881 40.58 -12.71 1.29
N GLY A 882 41.43 -13.36 0.48
CA GLY A 882 42.13 -14.63 0.74
C GLY A 882 41.29 -15.89 1.02
N ASP A 883 41.32 -16.85 0.09
CA ASP A 883 40.61 -18.15 0.11
C ASP A 883 39.11 -18.06 0.45
N VAL A 884 38.42 -17.30 -0.41
CA VAL A 884 37.07 -17.56 -0.97
C VAL A 884 36.02 -18.05 0.05
N ALA A 885 35.30 -17.09 0.67
CA ALA A 885 34.11 -17.38 1.47
C ALA A 885 33.00 -17.94 0.58
N VAL A 886 32.09 -18.77 1.12
CA VAL A 886 31.05 -19.49 0.33
C VAL A 886 30.16 -18.56 -0.50
N GLN A 887 30.01 -17.29 -0.10
CA GLN A 887 29.25 -16.27 -0.82
C GLN A 887 30.07 -15.39 -1.79
N ILE A 888 31.40 -15.53 -1.83
CA ILE A 888 32.26 -14.82 -2.79
C ILE A 888 33.15 -15.85 -3.48
N SER A 889 32.97 -16.06 -4.78
CA SER A 889 33.81 -16.94 -5.61
C SER A 889 34.71 -16.16 -6.57
N THR A 890 35.84 -16.75 -6.98
CA THR A 890 36.73 -16.17 -8.00
C THR A 890 36.98 -17.14 -9.15
N GLY A 891 37.19 -16.61 -10.35
CA GLY A 891 37.55 -17.39 -11.54
C GLY A 891 39.02 -17.29 -11.92
N PRO A 892 39.46 -17.98 -12.99
CA PRO A 892 40.87 -18.04 -13.38
C PRO A 892 41.40 -16.68 -13.85
N VAL A 893 42.62 -16.34 -13.43
CA VAL A 893 43.29 -15.09 -13.85
C VAL A 893 43.66 -15.16 -15.34
N VAL A 894 43.19 -14.20 -16.13
CA VAL A 894 43.51 -14.04 -17.55
C VAL A 894 44.03 -12.62 -17.78
N ASP A 895 45.20 -12.48 -18.41
CA ASP A 895 45.84 -11.19 -18.71
C ASP A 895 45.99 -10.20 -17.52
N GLY A 896 46.04 -10.73 -16.29
CA GLY A 896 46.20 -9.93 -15.05
C GLY A 896 44.89 -9.47 -14.41
N MET A 897 43.75 -9.85 -14.99
CA MET A 897 42.41 -9.67 -14.44
C MET A 897 41.92 -10.95 -13.75
N GLU A 898 41.20 -10.79 -12.65
CA GLU A 898 40.57 -11.84 -11.86
C GLU A 898 39.06 -11.57 -11.79
N PRO A 899 38.20 -12.46 -12.33
CA PRO A 899 36.75 -12.34 -12.17
C PRO A 899 36.33 -12.76 -10.75
N ILE A 900 35.41 -11.99 -10.19
CA ILE A 900 34.82 -12.15 -8.86
C ILE A 900 33.31 -12.33 -9.02
N THR A 901 32.70 -13.16 -8.19
CA THR A 901 31.26 -13.36 -8.15
C THR A 901 30.80 -13.40 -6.70
N VAL A 902 29.85 -12.55 -6.36
CA VAL A 902 29.22 -12.48 -5.04
C VAL A 902 27.79 -13.02 -5.16
N THR A 903 27.43 -13.96 -4.30
CA THR A 903 26.13 -14.61 -4.28
C THR A 903 25.44 -14.27 -2.96
N ILE A 904 24.33 -13.53 -3.07
CA ILE A 904 23.48 -13.16 -1.95
C ILE A 904 22.17 -13.96 -2.06
N PRO A 905 21.69 -14.62 -1.01
CA PRO A 905 20.37 -15.26 -1.02
C PRO A 905 19.27 -14.24 -1.32
N GLU A 906 18.25 -14.61 -2.09
CA GLU A 906 17.10 -13.73 -2.36
C GLU A 906 16.33 -13.38 -1.06
N SER A 907 16.42 -14.23 -0.03
CA SER A 907 15.87 -13.96 1.29
C SER A 907 16.51 -12.77 2.01
N GLU A 908 17.66 -12.28 1.55
CA GLU A 908 18.27 -11.05 2.07
C GLU A 908 17.69 -9.80 1.42
N ALA A 909 16.80 -9.92 0.41
CA ALA A 909 16.09 -8.82 -0.23
C ALA A 909 14.77 -8.53 0.50
N VAL A 910 14.40 -7.25 0.63
CA VAL A 910 13.08 -6.81 1.12
C VAL A 910 12.32 -6.24 -0.08
N ASP A 911 11.05 -6.60 -0.24
CA ASP A 911 10.24 -6.23 -1.41
C ASP A 911 10.89 -6.59 -2.78
N GLN A 912 11.64 -7.68 -2.85
CA GLN A 912 12.45 -8.07 -4.02
C GLN A 912 13.53 -7.05 -4.42
N ARG A 913 13.92 -6.16 -3.50
CA ARG A 913 14.95 -5.15 -3.70
C ARG A 913 16.19 -5.48 -2.89
N LEU A 914 17.33 -5.41 -3.57
CA LEU A 914 18.63 -5.65 -2.97
C LEU A 914 19.67 -4.78 -3.68
N PHE A 915 20.38 -3.98 -2.92
CA PHE A 915 21.47 -3.15 -3.38
C PHE A 915 22.81 -3.83 -3.09
N GLY A 916 23.82 -3.61 -3.92
CA GLY A 916 25.20 -3.95 -3.56
C GLY A 916 26.22 -2.89 -4.01
N ARG A 917 27.36 -2.87 -3.34
CA ARG A 917 28.48 -1.97 -3.67
C ARG A 917 29.83 -2.56 -3.26
N ILE A 918 30.92 -1.98 -3.78
CA ILE A 918 32.29 -2.33 -3.39
C ILE A 918 32.94 -1.14 -2.69
N ARG A 919 33.21 -1.31 -1.40
CA ARG A 919 33.99 -0.38 -0.59
C ARG A 919 35.47 -0.77 -0.63
N VAL A 920 36.34 0.19 -0.93
CA VAL A 920 37.79 -0.03 -1.04
C VAL A 920 38.53 0.84 -0.03
N LEU A 921 39.17 0.20 0.95
CA LEU A 921 39.99 0.88 1.96
C LEU A 921 41.46 0.75 1.61
N LYS A 922 42.21 1.84 1.66
CA LYS A 922 43.66 1.81 1.48
C LYS A 922 44.35 1.27 2.74
N ASN A 923 45.28 0.33 2.58
CA ASN A 923 46.03 -0.29 3.69
C ASN A 923 47.18 0.57 4.22
#